data_AF-A0A4U5PQW0-F1
#
_entry.id   AF-A0A4U5PQW0-F1
#
_cell.length_a   1.000
_cell.length_b   1.000
_cell.length_c   1.000
_cell.angle_alpha   90.00
_cell.angle_beta   90.00
_cell.angle_gamma   90.00
#
_symmetry.space_group_name_H-M   'P 1'
#
loop_
_entity.id
_entity.type
_entity.pdbx_description
1 polymer ?
#
loop_
_entity_poly.entity_id
_entity_poly.type
_entity_poly.pdbx_seq_one_letter_code
_entity_poly.pdbx_strand_id
1 'polypeptide(L)'
;MEKQAEIELRPEDRGDDYDAIVVGSGYGGSVAACRMSTAGIKVCLLEKGRRWKAEDFPTDIWKIMSAVRYQNQNLGIRFGPEDALFQLHEQNDSLAAVACGLGGGSLINAGVMLPTPIRARRNLKWPKEWERDWDVCESSAAAMLRIQSSSVKFPIAKVMGEIAEAEFEANIESSVKLSVNFDVEEPPSNPPRPEQINSCFACGNCLAGCPYNAKNSTDKNYLISAIQAGCTIRTKCQVQSVIKNPHGIFQPGGISRKRRWRVYINEIDYITSDWVILSAGVLGTTEILFRSQMRGLRLSDTLGSGFSCNGNNLAYVAGSPAPLNGYGLNRKQLSEIPFQDRPGPSISSSHTSSLGFTVQSAILPRAYPYMLFEGITTYTWPTGYKYFFHGIVDRIKRFIGLGLSQSIILNAMGYDESNGKIMLEKDTDKICFHPPQDPLLPRKIMAFQKLTKKLGGILFMSRYRSTAVHLLGGCNASSDSSGGVCNHKGQVFDPKTPATVHAGLYVCDASLIPCSVGINPSLTIATAAEHASRYLVQDILEYKNKISASVAAVDQNQFSVAGKNLENDNESTVLIKETMRGYVGGMPCTVHLKMKMQSENLKSCDKRSWFVGEPHPLLRGKAGGYVVLRAIEKDRLHVIDGEMDLCVVDGRTPYTQYMHYRLLLAAASGSRYILEGKKIMNPFQFALYAWRETTTLYICYI
;
A
#
# COMPACT_ATOMS: atom_id res chain seq x y z
N MET A 1 24.89 25.93 -17.87
CA MET A 1 23.43 25.64 -17.78
C MET A 1 23.13 24.51 -18.75
N GLU A 2 23.42 23.28 -18.33
CA GLU A 2 23.15 22.09 -19.14
C GLU A 2 21.82 21.50 -18.71
N LYS A 3 20.86 21.46 -19.64
CA LYS A 3 19.58 20.77 -19.49
C LYS A 3 19.85 19.28 -19.36
N GLN A 4 19.74 18.75 -18.15
CA GLN A 4 19.62 17.32 -17.91
C GLN A 4 18.34 16.84 -18.61
N ALA A 5 18.50 15.84 -19.48
CA ALA A 5 17.41 15.10 -20.07
C ALA A 5 16.63 14.39 -18.94
N GLU A 6 15.49 14.98 -18.55
CA GLU A 6 14.44 14.25 -17.87
C GLU A 6 13.96 13.17 -18.83
N ILE A 7 14.17 11.91 -18.46
CA ILE A 7 13.36 10.81 -19.00
C ILE A 7 11.97 11.01 -18.39
N GLU A 8 11.18 11.89 -18.98
CA GLU A 8 9.74 11.89 -18.81
C GLU A 8 9.24 10.51 -19.26
N LEU A 9 8.66 9.75 -18.35
CA LEU A 9 7.81 8.63 -18.70
C LEU A 9 6.75 9.20 -19.63
N ARG A 10 6.78 8.77 -20.90
CA ARG A 10 5.94 9.31 -22.00
C ARG A 10 4.56 9.75 -21.49
N PRO A 11 4.19 11.04 -21.58
CA PRO A 11 2.81 11.48 -21.42
C PRO A 11 1.93 11.12 -22.64
N GLU A 12 2.40 10.19 -23.48
CA GLU A 12 1.76 9.77 -24.71
C GLU A 12 1.28 8.32 -24.58
N ASP A 13 0.15 8.12 -23.89
CA ASP A 13 -0.83 7.16 -24.38
C ASP A 13 -2.24 7.72 -24.14
N ARG A 14 -2.93 7.92 -25.25
CA ARG A 14 -4.26 8.51 -25.34
C ARG A 14 -5.28 7.44 -24.93
N GLY A 15 -6.08 7.73 -23.90
CA GLY A 15 -7.23 6.93 -23.46
C GLY A 15 -6.95 6.06 -22.24
N ASP A 16 -7.69 6.27 -21.16
CA ASP A 16 -7.76 5.46 -19.92
C ASP A 16 -8.29 4.01 -20.14
N ASP A 17 -7.96 3.39 -21.27
CA ASP A 17 -8.39 2.04 -21.62
C ASP A 17 -7.29 1.02 -21.27
N TYR A 18 -7.33 0.55 -20.02
CA TYR A 18 -6.45 -0.51 -19.51
C TYR A 18 -7.23 -1.81 -19.33
N ASP A 19 -6.60 -2.95 -19.65
CA ASP A 19 -7.18 -4.26 -19.37
C ASP A 19 -7.21 -4.51 -17.86
N ALA A 20 -6.09 -4.21 -17.20
CA ALA A 20 -5.88 -4.48 -15.78
C ALA A 20 -5.30 -3.25 -15.05
N ILE A 21 -5.81 -3.01 -13.84
CA ILE A 21 -5.27 -2.02 -12.90
C ILE A 21 -4.66 -2.76 -11.71
N VAL A 22 -3.41 -2.44 -11.39
CA VAL A 22 -2.72 -2.91 -10.18
C VAL A 22 -2.63 -1.77 -9.19
N VAL A 23 -3.06 -1.99 -7.95
CA VAL A 23 -3.07 -0.98 -6.90
C VAL A 23 -1.96 -1.28 -5.91
N GLY A 24 -0.93 -0.43 -5.86
CA GLY A 24 0.24 -0.58 -5.00
C GLY A 24 1.42 -1.28 -5.69
N SER A 25 2.63 -0.83 -5.35
CA SER A 25 3.88 -1.24 -6.02
C SER A 25 4.84 -2.08 -5.16
N GLY A 26 4.34 -2.65 -4.06
CA GLY A 26 5.11 -3.57 -3.21
C GLY A 26 5.37 -4.92 -3.89
N TYR A 27 5.83 -5.91 -3.12
CA TYR A 27 6.13 -7.26 -3.63
C TYR A 27 5.01 -7.84 -4.48
N GLY A 28 3.78 -7.89 -3.95
CA GLY A 28 2.61 -8.41 -4.68
C GLY A 28 2.33 -7.74 -6.02
N GLY A 29 2.18 -6.43 -6.00
CA GLY A 29 1.79 -5.63 -7.15
C GLY A 29 2.89 -5.55 -8.21
N SER A 30 4.15 -5.51 -7.79
CA SER A 30 5.29 -5.55 -8.73
C SER A 30 5.35 -6.89 -9.48
N VAL A 31 5.15 -8.03 -8.79
CA VAL A 31 5.08 -9.35 -9.42
C VAL A 31 3.90 -9.41 -10.40
N ALA A 32 2.69 -9.06 -9.94
CA ALA A 32 1.48 -9.12 -10.76
C ALA A 32 1.59 -8.24 -12.01
N ALA A 33 2.07 -7.00 -11.87
CA ALA A 33 2.27 -6.08 -12.99
C ALA A 33 3.32 -6.62 -13.97
N CYS A 34 4.43 -7.17 -13.48
CA CYS A 34 5.46 -7.75 -14.32
C CYS A 34 4.91 -8.94 -15.12
N ARG A 35 4.31 -9.92 -14.46
CA ARG A 35 3.82 -11.15 -15.12
C ARG A 35 2.72 -10.86 -16.12
N MET A 36 1.79 -9.96 -15.80
CA MET A 36 0.76 -9.54 -16.75
C MET A 36 1.33 -8.79 -17.96
N SER A 37 2.24 -7.84 -17.74
CA SER A 37 2.80 -7.04 -18.83
C SER A 37 3.67 -7.88 -19.77
N THR A 38 4.49 -8.80 -19.22
CA THR A 38 5.26 -9.77 -20.02
C THR A 38 4.36 -10.70 -20.84
N ALA A 39 3.12 -10.94 -20.39
CA ALA A 39 2.11 -11.69 -21.14
C ALA A 39 1.33 -10.82 -22.17
N GLY A 40 1.74 -9.58 -22.41
CA GLY A 40 1.11 -8.68 -23.39
C GLY A 40 -0.22 -8.06 -22.94
N ILE A 41 -0.49 -8.02 -21.63
CA ILE A 41 -1.70 -7.38 -21.08
C ILE A 41 -1.42 -5.89 -20.87
N LYS A 42 -2.38 -5.01 -21.24
CA LYS A 42 -2.24 -3.56 -21.02
C LYS A 42 -2.52 -3.22 -19.55
N VAL A 43 -1.45 -2.97 -18.79
CA VAL A 43 -1.49 -2.77 -17.33
C VAL A 43 -1.23 -1.31 -16.95
N CYS A 44 -2.02 -0.80 -16.00
CA CYS A 44 -1.73 0.43 -15.25
C CYS A 44 -1.50 0.13 -13.77
N LEU A 45 -0.33 0.47 -13.26
CA LEU A 45 -0.02 0.40 -11.84
C LEU A 45 -0.20 1.77 -11.18
N LEU A 46 -1.01 1.82 -10.13
CA LEU A 46 -1.28 3.02 -9.33
C LEU A 46 -0.56 2.93 -7.99
N GLU A 47 0.30 3.89 -7.68
CA GLU A 47 1.06 3.97 -6.44
C GLU A 47 0.73 5.25 -5.67
N LYS A 48 0.40 5.12 -4.38
CA LYS A 48 0.08 6.27 -3.52
C LYS A 48 1.29 7.18 -3.30
N GLY A 49 2.47 6.60 -3.07
CA GLY A 49 3.68 7.35 -2.82
C GLY A 49 4.35 7.89 -4.08
N ARG A 50 5.43 8.65 -3.89
CA ARG A 50 6.31 9.12 -4.96
C ARG A 50 7.40 8.08 -5.30
N ARG A 51 8.15 8.32 -6.37
CA ARG A 51 9.42 7.62 -6.62
C ARG A 51 10.50 8.18 -5.69
N TRP A 52 11.21 7.29 -5.00
CA TRP A 52 12.35 7.62 -4.14
C TRP A 52 13.64 7.22 -4.84
N LYS A 53 14.55 8.18 -5.06
CA LYS A 53 15.90 7.93 -5.59
C LYS A 53 16.88 7.70 -4.45
N ALA A 54 18.07 7.19 -4.77
CA ALA A 54 19.13 6.94 -3.78
C ALA A 54 19.44 8.19 -2.93
N GLU A 55 19.47 9.37 -3.55
CA GLU A 55 19.72 10.67 -2.90
C GLU A 55 18.58 11.16 -1.98
N ASP A 56 17.35 10.69 -2.21
CA ASP A 56 16.18 11.04 -1.40
C ASP A 56 16.19 10.34 -0.03
N PHE A 57 16.89 9.20 0.09
CA PHE A 57 16.82 8.40 1.31
C PHE A 57 17.46 9.12 2.51
N PRO A 58 16.82 9.06 3.70
CA PRO A 58 17.34 9.68 4.90
C PRO A 58 18.76 9.23 5.25
N THR A 59 19.65 10.22 5.37
CA THR A 59 21.06 10.04 5.76
C THR A 59 21.39 10.76 7.08
N ASP A 60 20.45 11.55 7.60
CA ASP A 60 20.53 12.32 8.83
C ASP A 60 19.14 12.46 9.49
N ILE A 61 19.14 13.02 10.70
CA ILE A 61 17.96 13.15 11.57
C ILE A 61 16.91 14.09 10.97
N TRP A 62 17.31 15.16 10.29
CA TRP A 62 16.37 16.12 9.72
C TRP A 62 15.62 15.52 8.53
N LYS A 63 16.36 14.81 7.66
CA LYS A 63 15.76 14.08 6.53
C LYS A 63 14.77 13.03 6.99
N ILE A 64 15.09 12.21 8.02
CA ILE A 64 14.13 11.19 8.47
C ILE A 64 12.86 11.81 9.03
N MET A 65 12.97 12.90 9.80
CA MET A 65 11.79 13.58 10.35
C MET A 65 10.85 14.11 9.25
N SER A 66 11.41 14.54 8.11
CA SER A 66 10.61 14.93 6.93
C SER A 66 10.00 13.75 6.17
N ALA A 67 10.55 12.54 6.35
CA ALA A 67 10.15 11.32 5.66
C ALA A 67 9.24 10.41 6.50
N VAL A 68 8.83 10.85 7.69
CA VAL A 68 7.96 10.09 8.60
C VAL A 68 6.58 10.74 8.68
N ARG A 69 5.55 9.92 8.50
CA ARG A 69 4.17 10.20 8.86
C ARG A 69 3.80 9.36 10.07
N TYR A 70 3.35 10.02 11.12
CA TYR A 70 2.92 9.37 12.35
C TYR A 70 1.43 9.60 12.56
N GLN A 71 0.71 8.51 12.86
CA GLN A 71 -0.70 8.52 13.17
C GLN A 71 -0.94 7.76 14.47
N ASN A 72 -1.43 8.46 15.48
CA ASN A 72 -1.89 7.88 16.73
C ASN A 72 -3.41 7.95 16.77
N GLN A 73 -4.07 6.80 16.74
CA GLN A 73 -5.53 6.78 16.73
C GLN A 73 -6.14 7.05 18.10
N ASN A 74 -5.50 6.56 19.17
CA ASN A 74 -5.97 6.74 20.54
C ASN A 74 -6.06 8.22 20.93
N LEU A 75 -5.11 9.04 20.45
CA LEU A 75 -5.04 10.47 20.73
C LEU A 75 -5.55 11.35 19.58
N GLY A 76 -5.92 10.77 18.43
CA GLY A 76 -6.30 11.52 17.23
C GLY A 76 -5.18 12.36 16.59
N ILE A 77 -3.92 12.15 17.00
CA ILE A 77 -2.75 12.95 16.57
C ILE A 77 -2.23 12.47 15.22
N ARG A 78 -1.93 13.42 14.32
CA ARG A 78 -1.34 13.17 13.00
C ARG A 78 -0.26 14.20 12.68
N PHE A 79 0.88 13.72 12.19
CA PHE A 79 2.02 14.54 11.79
C PHE A 79 2.67 13.95 10.53
N GLY A 80 3.28 14.81 9.71
CA GLY A 80 4.06 14.43 8.54
C GLY A 80 3.27 14.31 7.24
N PRO A 81 3.96 14.37 6.09
CA PRO A 81 3.33 14.44 4.76
C PRO A 81 2.67 13.11 4.36
N GLU A 82 1.63 13.16 3.53
CA GLU A 82 0.85 11.97 3.15
C GLU A 82 1.65 10.96 2.31
N ASP A 83 2.61 11.45 1.54
CA ASP A 83 3.54 10.68 0.73
C ASP A 83 4.88 10.38 1.43
N ALA A 84 4.96 10.61 2.75
CA ALA A 84 6.11 10.26 3.58
C ALA A 84 6.49 8.78 3.43
N LEU A 85 7.79 8.49 3.31
CA LEU A 85 8.32 7.14 3.11
C LEU A 85 7.91 6.17 4.22
N PHE A 86 7.96 6.60 5.48
CA PHE A 86 7.58 5.82 6.65
C PHE A 86 6.19 6.22 7.11
N GLN A 87 5.29 5.25 7.21
CA GLN A 87 3.93 5.44 7.73
C GLN A 87 3.81 4.64 9.02
N LEU A 88 3.72 5.34 10.14
CA LEU A 88 3.64 4.77 11.48
C LEU A 88 2.20 4.85 11.98
N HIS A 89 1.65 3.69 12.36
CA HIS A 89 0.30 3.52 12.86
C HIS A 89 0.37 3.00 14.29
N GLU A 90 0.14 3.89 15.27
CA GLU A 90 0.07 3.52 16.68
C GLU A 90 -1.37 3.27 17.10
N GLN A 91 -1.59 2.11 17.71
CA GLN A 91 -2.89 1.69 18.20
C GLN A 91 -2.75 0.81 19.45
N ASN A 92 -3.36 1.26 20.54
CA ASN A 92 -3.28 0.60 21.84
C ASN A 92 -1.82 0.32 22.25
N ASP A 93 -1.50 -0.95 22.51
CA ASP A 93 -0.17 -1.45 22.87
C ASP A 93 0.63 -1.94 21.65
N SER A 94 0.30 -1.48 20.43
CA SER A 94 0.98 -1.87 19.20
C SER A 94 1.35 -0.69 18.30
N LEU A 95 2.48 -0.83 17.61
CA LEU A 95 2.97 0.07 16.59
C LEU A 95 3.19 -0.71 15.30
N ALA A 96 2.52 -0.32 14.22
CA ALA A 96 2.73 -0.86 12.88
C ALA A 96 3.45 0.15 11.99
N ALA A 97 4.52 -0.27 11.31
CA ALA A 97 5.28 0.57 10.39
C ALA A 97 5.23 0.00 8.97
N VAL A 98 4.80 0.81 8.00
CA VAL A 98 4.73 0.44 6.58
C VAL A 98 5.41 1.51 5.72
N ALA A 99 5.78 1.13 4.50
CA ALA A 99 6.43 2.04 3.55
C ALA A 99 5.44 2.64 2.55
N CYS A 100 5.71 3.84 2.05
CA CYS A 100 4.93 4.51 1.00
C CYS A 100 5.87 5.03 -0.10
N GLY A 101 5.71 4.53 -1.32
CA GLY A 101 6.60 4.88 -2.44
C GLY A 101 6.63 3.81 -3.51
N LEU A 102 7.09 4.17 -4.71
CA LEU A 102 7.25 3.22 -5.82
C LEU A 102 8.27 2.14 -5.47
N GLY A 103 7.80 0.93 -5.15
CA GLY A 103 8.57 -0.20 -4.61
C GLY A 103 8.07 -0.68 -3.24
N GLY A 104 7.21 0.08 -2.57
CA GLY A 104 6.62 -0.26 -1.28
C GLY A 104 7.65 -0.61 -0.19
N GLY A 105 7.36 -1.66 0.59
CA GLY A 105 8.20 -2.11 1.71
C GLY A 105 9.64 -2.48 1.32
N SER A 106 9.89 -2.83 0.05
CA SER A 106 11.24 -3.18 -0.42
C SER A 106 12.21 -1.99 -0.34
N LEU A 107 11.70 -0.75 -0.38
CA LEU A 107 12.49 0.47 -0.31
C LEU A 107 13.20 0.64 1.04
N ILE A 108 12.59 0.19 2.15
CA ILE A 108 13.10 0.42 3.51
C ILE A 108 13.31 -0.85 4.33
N ASN A 109 12.99 -2.04 3.81
CA ASN A 109 13.36 -3.27 4.52
C ASN A 109 14.88 -3.54 4.45
N ALA A 110 15.36 -4.51 5.24
CA ALA A 110 16.75 -4.90 5.25
C ALA A 110 17.18 -5.76 4.04
N GLY A 111 16.27 -6.09 3.12
CA GLY A 111 16.52 -6.97 1.99
C GLY A 111 16.56 -8.46 2.34
N VAL A 112 16.22 -8.88 3.56
CA VAL A 112 16.23 -10.28 3.98
C VAL A 112 15.20 -11.12 3.23
N MET A 113 15.67 -12.22 2.62
CA MET A 113 14.89 -13.14 1.81
C MET A 113 15.10 -14.58 2.31
N LEU A 114 14.28 -14.99 3.28
CA LEU A 114 14.33 -16.34 3.85
C LEU A 114 13.23 -17.21 3.23
N PRO A 115 13.52 -18.48 2.88
CA PRO A 115 12.53 -19.44 2.43
C PRO A 115 11.39 -19.61 3.42
N THR A 116 10.19 -19.88 2.91
CA THR A 116 9.00 -19.99 3.77
C THR A 116 9.10 -21.24 4.66
N PRO A 117 9.05 -21.11 6.01
CA PRO A 117 9.26 -22.25 6.88
C PRO A 117 8.19 -23.33 6.70
N ILE A 118 8.60 -24.59 6.73
CA ILE A 118 7.70 -25.75 6.67
C ILE A 118 6.59 -25.66 7.73
N ARG A 119 6.92 -25.13 8.92
CA ARG A 119 5.94 -24.91 10.01
C ARG A 119 4.80 -23.98 9.60
N ALA A 120 5.08 -22.93 8.83
CA ALA A 120 4.05 -22.03 8.33
C ALA A 120 3.20 -22.71 7.24
N ARG A 121 3.85 -23.42 6.30
CA ARG A 121 3.19 -24.20 5.23
C ARG A 121 2.29 -25.32 5.74
N ARG A 122 2.59 -25.88 6.92
CA ARG A 122 1.77 -26.91 7.59
C ARG A 122 0.63 -26.33 8.46
N ASN A 123 0.49 -25.01 8.54
CA ASN A 123 -0.61 -24.41 9.29
C ASN A 123 -1.96 -24.82 8.64
N LEU A 124 -2.97 -25.13 9.45
CA LEU A 124 -4.29 -25.51 8.95
C LEU A 124 -4.95 -24.42 8.09
N LYS A 125 -4.62 -23.15 8.33
CA LYS A 125 -5.11 -22.01 7.54
C LYS A 125 -4.37 -21.85 6.21
N TRP A 126 -3.23 -22.52 6.01
CA TRP A 126 -2.45 -22.41 4.78
C TRP A 126 -3.20 -23.09 3.61
N PRO A 127 -3.37 -22.41 2.45
CA PRO A 127 -4.04 -23.00 1.31
C PRO A 127 -3.26 -24.22 0.78
N LYS A 128 -3.91 -25.38 0.74
CA LYS A 128 -3.26 -26.64 0.31
C LYS A 128 -2.86 -26.60 -1.16
N GLU A 129 -3.56 -25.82 -1.96
CA GLU A 129 -3.32 -25.66 -3.39
C GLU A 129 -1.99 -24.94 -3.68
N TRP A 130 -1.53 -24.08 -2.76
CA TRP A 130 -0.24 -23.41 -2.88
C TRP A 130 0.93 -24.39 -2.87
N GLU A 131 0.80 -25.52 -2.17
CA GLU A 131 1.86 -26.53 -2.08
C GLU A 131 2.20 -27.20 -3.43
N ARG A 132 1.30 -27.11 -4.43
CA ARG A 132 1.50 -27.77 -5.73
C ARG A 132 2.64 -27.16 -6.55
N ASP A 133 2.83 -25.86 -6.46
CA ASP A 133 3.82 -25.11 -7.24
C ASP A 133 4.61 -24.09 -6.40
N TRP A 134 4.52 -24.17 -5.06
CA TRP A 134 5.21 -23.26 -4.13
C TRP A 134 6.70 -23.14 -4.44
N ASP A 135 7.40 -24.28 -4.56
CA ASP A 135 8.85 -24.29 -4.72
C ASP A 135 9.29 -23.74 -6.10
N VAL A 136 8.45 -23.91 -7.13
CA VAL A 136 8.65 -23.31 -8.46
C VAL A 136 8.46 -21.79 -8.39
N CYS A 137 7.41 -21.34 -7.71
CA CYS A 137 7.12 -19.92 -7.51
C CYS A 137 8.21 -19.24 -6.65
N GLU A 138 8.69 -19.93 -5.61
CA GLU A 138 9.75 -19.42 -4.73
C GLU A 138 11.07 -19.31 -5.48
N SER A 139 11.39 -20.28 -6.35
CA SER A 139 12.57 -20.22 -7.22
C SER A 139 12.48 -19.08 -8.24
N SER A 140 11.30 -18.88 -8.86
CA SER A 140 11.04 -17.74 -9.76
C SER A 140 11.24 -16.40 -9.04
N ALA A 141 10.68 -16.29 -7.82
CA ALA A 141 10.81 -15.10 -7.00
C ALA A 141 12.26 -14.84 -6.58
N ALA A 142 12.97 -15.88 -6.16
CA ALA A 142 14.37 -15.81 -5.76
C ALA A 142 15.28 -15.33 -6.91
N ALA A 143 15.03 -15.81 -8.13
CA ALA A 143 15.79 -15.40 -9.31
C ALA A 143 15.58 -13.92 -9.65
N MET A 144 14.33 -13.45 -9.71
CA MET A 144 14.00 -12.05 -10.00
C MET A 144 14.53 -11.09 -8.91
N LEU A 145 14.47 -11.50 -7.65
CA LEU A 145 15.01 -10.74 -6.52
C LEU A 145 16.54 -10.79 -6.43
N ARG A 146 17.22 -11.60 -7.25
CA ARG A 146 18.68 -11.80 -7.23
C ARG A 146 19.18 -12.05 -5.80
N ILE A 147 18.62 -13.06 -5.14
CA ILE A 147 18.99 -13.39 -3.77
C ILE A 147 20.44 -13.85 -3.71
N GLN A 148 21.24 -13.19 -2.88
CA GLN A 148 22.66 -13.46 -2.67
C GLN A 148 22.99 -13.57 -1.18
N SER A 149 24.07 -14.28 -0.84
CA SER A 149 24.68 -14.22 0.48
C SER A 149 25.96 -13.37 0.40
N SER A 150 26.25 -12.61 1.45
CA SER A 150 27.55 -11.93 1.56
C SER A 150 28.65 -12.97 1.76
N SER A 151 29.74 -12.86 0.99
CA SER A 151 30.96 -13.66 1.19
C SER A 151 31.75 -13.24 2.44
N VAL A 152 31.47 -12.04 2.97
CA VAL A 152 32.11 -11.48 4.16
C VAL A 152 31.19 -11.62 5.37
N LYS A 153 31.74 -12.14 6.48
CA LYS A 153 31.09 -12.16 7.79
C LYS A 153 31.43 -10.88 8.55
N PHE A 154 30.47 -9.98 8.69
CA PHE A 154 30.64 -8.69 9.36
C PHE A 154 30.70 -8.81 10.90
N PRO A 155 31.22 -7.81 11.62
CA PRO A 155 31.45 -7.89 13.08
C PRO A 155 30.24 -8.35 13.89
N ILE A 156 29.07 -7.75 13.67
CA ILE A 156 27.83 -8.12 14.37
C ILE A 156 27.43 -9.59 14.14
N ALA A 157 27.64 -10.12 12.93
CA ALA A 157 27.34 -11.51 12.61
C ALA A 157 28.34 -12.50 13.23
N LYS A 158 29.61 -12.08 13.41
CA LYS A 158 30.62 -12.87 14.15
C LYS A 158 30.20 -13.01 15.61
N VAL A 159 29.98 -11.87 16.29
CA VAL A 159 29.60 -11.83 17.71
C VAL A 159 28.29 -12.57 17.96
N MET A 160 27.26 -12.32 17.15
CA MET A 160 25.97 -13.00 17.32
C MET A 160 26.07 -14.50 17.06
N GLY A 161 26.90 -14.94 16.12
CA GLY A 161 27.16 -16.37 15.87
C GLY A 161 27.73 -17.08 17.09
N GLU A 162 28.78 -16.52 17.68
CA GLU A 162 29.44 -17.07 18.88
C GLU A 162 28.49 -17.14 20.08
N ILE A 163 27.67 -16.09 20.28
CA ILE A 163 26.71 -16.02 21.39
C ILE A 163 25.53 -16.99 21.19
N ALA A 164 25.05 -17.11 19.95
CA ALA A 164 23.88 -17.90 19.59
C ALA A 164 24.14 -19.41 19.61
N GLU A 165 25.32 -19.86 19.20
CA GLU A 165 25.73 -21.29 19.28
C GLU A 165 25.60 -21.86 20.69
N ALA A 166 25.74 -21.03 21.73
CA ALA A 166 25.62 -21.44 23.12
C ALA A 166 24.19 -21.36 23.71
N GLU A 167 23.18 -20.86 22.99
CA GLU A 167 21.79 -20.74 23.48
C GLU A 167 20.72 -21.37 22.58
N PHE A 168 21.01 -21.58 21.29
CA PHE A 168 20.04 -22.09 20.32
C PHE A 168 20.51 -23.43 19.74
N GLU A 169 19.88 -24.53 20.18
CA GLU A 169 20.26 -25.91 19.83
C GLU A 169 19.95 -26.32 18.37
N ALA A 170 19.25 -25.47 17.60
CA ALA A 170 18.91 -25.74 16.20
C ALA A 170 19.40 -24.59 15.29
N ASN A 171 20.69 -24.57 14.99
CA ASN A 171 21.26 -23.61 14.04
C ASN A 171 20.97 -24.06 12.59
N ILE A 172 19.98 -23.45 11.93
CA ILE A 172 19.91 -23.50 10.46
C ILE A 172 20.71 -22.30 9.92
N GLU A 173 22.01 -22.57 9.75
CA GLU A 173 23.01 -21.94 8.87
C GLU A 173 23.25 -20.41 8.88
N SER A 174 24.52 -20.07 8.62
CA SER A 174 25.26 -18.90 9.11
C SER A 174 25.33 -17.69 8.16
N SER A 175 24.64 -17.72 7.01
CA SER A 175 24.62 -16.61 6.06
C SER A 175 23.19 -16.19 5.72
N VAL A 176 22.85 -14.93 6.02
CA VAL A 176 21.54 -14.37 5.68
C VAL A 176 21.48 -14.12 4.18
N LYS A 177 20.46 -14.68 3.55
CA LYS A 177 20.11 -14.44 2.14
C LYS A 177 19.47 -13.07 1.99
N LEU A 178 19.99 -12.27 1.07
CA LEU A 178 19.66 -10.86 0.88
C LEU A 178 19.40 -10.52 -0.59
N SER A 179 18.45 -9.61 -0.83
CA SER A 179 18.18 -8.97 -2.12
C SER A 179 19.03 -7.70 -2.26
N VAL A 180 20.35 -7.89 -2.27
CA VAL A 180 21.38 -6.83 -2.28
C VAL A 180 22.48 -7.27 -3.23
N ASN A 181 22.99 -6.35 -4.05
CA ASN A 181 24.10 -6.65 -4.95
C ASN A 181 25.43 -6.67 -4.18
N PHE A 182 26.06 -7.84 -4.10
CA PHE A 182 27.41 -8.01 -3.54
C PHE A 182 28.48 -8.33 -4.60
N ASP A 183 28.11 -8.35 -5.88
CA ASP A 183 29.05 -8.62 -6.98
C ASP A 183 30.10 -7.49 -7.04
N VAL A 184 31.36 -7.81 -7.33
CA VAL A 184 32.43 -6.82 -7.53
C VAL A 184 32.25 -6.19 -8.91
N GLU A 185 32.16 -4.86 -9.01
CA GLU A 185 32.12 -4.16 -10.29
C GLU A 185 33.37 -4.50 -11.12
N GLU A 186 33.18 -5.12 -12.30
CA GLU A 186 34.15 -4.95 -13.39
C GLU A 186 34.25 -3.46 -13.73
N PRO A 187 35.43 -2.92 -14.05
CA PRO A 187 35.58 -1.51 -14.37
C PRO A 187 34.64 -1.16 -15.53
N PRO A 188 33.87 -0.06 -15.43
CA PRO A 188 32.84 0.24 -16.41
C PRO A 188 33.46 0.46 -17.79
N SER A 189 32.95 -0.27 -18.80
CA SER A 189 33.02 0.23 -20.17
C SER A 189 32.19 1.51 -20.22
N ASN A 190 32.87 2.66 -20.37
CA ASN A 190 32.22 3.96 -20.31
C ASN A 190 31.18 4.15 -21.44
N PRO A 191 30.07 4.89 -21.20
CA PRO A 191 29.67 5.50 -19.93
C PRO A 191 28.65 4.65 -19.14
N PRO A 192 28.67 4.68 -17.79
CA PRO A 192 27.71 3.99 -16.94
C PRO A 192 26.28 4.55 -17.14
N ARG A 193 25.30 3.64 -17.22
CA ARG A 193 23.88 4.00 -17.36
C ARG A 193 23.31 4.46 -16.01
N PRO A 194 22.44 5.49 -15.96
CA PRO A 194 21.81 5.99 -14.73
C PRO A 194 21.02 4.97 -13.89
N GLU A 195 20.81 3.75 -14.41
CA GLU A 195 19.96 2.70 -13.85
C GLU A 195 20.77 1.52 -13.27
N GLN A 196 22.10 1.60 -13.23
CA GLN A 196 22.96 0.50 -12.80
C GLN A 196 22.89 0.29 -11.27
N ILE A 197 22.63 -0.95 -10.84
CA ILE A 197 22.67 -1.35 -9.44
C ILE A 197 24.13 -1.46 -9.01
N ASN A 198 24.56 -0.59 -8.10
CA ASN A 198 25.94 -0.58 -7.60
C ASN A 198 26.20 -1.73 -6.62
N SER A 199 27.47 -2.06 -6.38
CA SER A 199 27.85 -2.99 -5.31
C SER A 199 27.56 -2.42 -3.91
N CYS A 200 27.22 -3.28 -2.96
CA CYS A 200 26.95 -2.90 -1.59
C CYS A 200 28.22 -2.41 -0.88
N PHE A 201 28.16 -1.24 -0.24
CA PHE A 201 29.26 -0.70 0.55
C PHE A 201 29.27 -1.12 2.02
N ALA A 202 28.39 -2.03 2.46
CA ALA A 202 28.29 -2.49 3.85
C ALA A 202 28.06 -1.35 4.88
N CYS A 203 27.28 -0.33 4.50
CA CYS A 203 27.12 0.90 5.27
C CYS A 203 26.11 0.85 6.44
N GLY A 204 25.32 -0.22 6.59
CA GLY A 204 24.34 -0.35 7.68
C GLY A 204 23.04 0.48 7.57
N ASN A 205 22.84 1.28 6.50
CA ASN A 205 21.69 2.20 6.39
C ASN A 205 20.44 1.62 5.70
N CYS A 206 20.37 0.31 5.42
CA CYS A 206 19.31 -0.30 4.61
C CYS A 206 17.89 -0.03 5.14
N LEU A 207 17.71 0.03 6.46
CA LEU A 207 16.42 0.30 7.11
C LEU A 207 15.91 1.74 6.93
N ALA A 208 16.79 2.67 6.56
CA ALA A 208 16.42 4.03 6.16
C ALA A 208 16.16 4.15 4.64
N GLY A 209 16.37 3.07 3.88
CA GLY A 209 16.53 3.08 2.43
C GLY A 209 17.98 3.21 2.01
N CYS A 210 18.35 2.58 0.88
CA CYS A 210 19.75 2.44 0.48
C CYS A 210 20.24 3.67 -0.28
N PRO A 211 21.13 4.51 0.29
CA PRO A 211 21.56 5.76 -0.35
C PRO A 211 22.61 5.55 -1.46
N TYR A 212 23.04 4.30 -1.68
CA TYR A 212 24.10 3.94 -2.63
C TYR A 212 23.61 3.06 -3.78
N ASN A 213 22.29 2.92 -3.93
CA ASN A 213 21.65 2.16 -5.01
C ASN A 213 21.90 0.63 -5.03
N ALA A 214 22.54 0.05 -4.01
CA ALA A 214 22.94 -1.36 -4.00
C ALA A 214 21.84 -2.38 -3.61
N LYS A 215 20.78 -1.93 -2.92
CA LYS A 215 19.66 -2.81 -2.58
C LYS A 215 18.79 -3.04 -3.83
N ASN A 216 18.55 -4.31 -4.16
CA ASN A 216 17.70 -4.73 -5.27
C ASN A 216 16.22 -4.72 -4.84
N SER A 217 15.70 -3.52 -4.60
CA SER A 217 14.29 -3.27 -4.28
C SER A 217 13.40 -3.46 -5.52
N THR A 218 12.07 -3.58 -5.34
CA THR A 218 11.16 -3.99 -6.42
C THR A 218 11.06 -2.98 -7.57
N ASP A 219 11.39 -1.71 -7.30
CA ASP A 219 11.59 -0.65 -8.29
C ASP A 219 12.78 -0.88 -9.23
N LYS A 220 13.66 -1.84 -8.92
CA LYS A 220 14.87 -2.17 -9.70
C LYS A 220 14.88 -3.58 -10.30
N ASN A 221 13.85 -4.38 -10.02
CA ASN A 221 13.67 -5.69 -10.60
C ASN A 221 12.33 -5.80 -11.34
N TYR A 222 11.30 -6.37 -10.72
CA TYR A 222 9.97 -6.57 -11.28
C TYR A 222 9.38 -5.32 -11.94
N LEU A 223 9.46 -4.15 -11.31
CA LEU A 223 8.87 -2.94 -11.88
C LEU A 223 9.61 -2.46 -13.13
N ILE A 224 10.94 -2.58 -13.19
CA ILE A 224 11.69 -2.28 -14.43
C ILE A 224 11.27 -3.24 -15.53
N SER A 225 11.20 -4.54 -15.25
CA SER A 225 10.74 -5.53 -16.23
C SER A 225 9.29 -5.29 -16.68
N ALA A 226 8.41 -4.86 -15.77
CA ALA A 226 7.04 -4.49 -16.12
C ALA A 226 7.00 -3.28 -17.05
N ILE A 227 7.76 -2.21 -16.76
CA ILE A 227 7.84 -1.00 -17.59
C ILE A 227 8.39 -1.35 -18.98
N GLN A 228 9.45 -2.16 -19.06
CA GLN A 228 10.03 -2.63 -20.32
C GLN A 228 9.03 -3.43 -21.15
N ALA A 229 8.10 -4.14 -20.50
CA ALA A 229 7.01 -4.88 -21.14
C ALA A 229 5.75 -4.03 -21.40
N GLY A 230 5.79 -2.71 -21.19
CA GLY A 230 4.70 -1.79 -21.53
C GLY A 230 3.76 -1.41 -20.38
N CYS A 231 4.10 -1.73 -19.13
CA CYS A 231 3.32 -1.29 -17.96
C CYS A 231 3.37 0.24 -17.79
N THR A 232 2.21 0.88 -17.65
CA THR A 232 2.12 2.29 -17.26
C THR A 232 2.13 2.41 -15.74
N ILE A 233 2.91 3.34 -15.18
CA ILE A 233 2.97 3.60 -13.74
C ILE A 233 2.53 5.02 -13.42
N ARG A 234 1.55 5.17 -12.52
CA ARG A 234 1.09 6.46 -11.99
C ARG A 234 1.39 6.53 -10.49
N THR A 235 2.39 7.33 -10.12
CA THR A 235 2.71 7.64 -8.72
C THR A 235 1.84 8.78 -8.17
N LYS A 236 1.85 9.00 -6.85
CA LYS A 236 1.00 9.99 -6.17
C LYS A 236 -0.50 9.80 -6.47
N CYS A 237 -0.91 8.56 -6.69
CA CYS A 237 -2.27 8.17 -7.03
C CYS A 237 -2.81 7.22 -5.98
N GLN A 238 -3.62 7.73 -5.05
CA GLN A 238 -4.26 6.92 -4.02
C GLN A 238 -5.59 6.37 -4.52
N VAL A 239 -5.72 5.05 -4.60
CA VAL A 239 -7.02 4.41 -4.80
C VAL A 239 -7.83 4.45 -3.50
N GLN A 240 -9.07 4.89 -3.58
CA GLN A 240 -9.99 4.99 -2.44
C GLN A 240 -10.95 3.82 -2.33
N SER A 241 -11.46 3.33 -3.47
CA SER A 241 -12.42 2.23 -3.53
C SER A 241 -12.52 1.65 -4.94
N VAL A 242 -13.02 0.42 -5.04
CA VAL A 242 -13.29 -0.26 -6.29
C VAL A 242 -14.76 -0.69 -6.30
N ILE A 243 -15.48 -0.35 -7.35
CA ILE A 243 -16.90 -0.71 -7.49
C ILE A 243 -17.14 -1.41 -8.82
N LYS A 244 -18.10 -2.34 -8.83
CA LYS A 244 -18.62 -2.90 -10.09
C LYS A 244 -19.25 -1.77 -10.90
N ASN A 245 -18.99 -1.73 -12.20
CA ASN A 245 -19.54 -0.72 -13.09
C ASN A 245 -21.07 -0.87 -13.16
N PRO A 246 -21.86 0.12 -12.74
CA PRO A 246 -23.32 0.02 -12.69
C PRO A 246 -23.95 -0.12 -14.08
N HIS A 247 -23.25 0.29 -15.14
CA HIS A 247 -23.71 0.22 -16.53
C HIS A 247 -23.13 -0.98 -17.29
N GLY A 248 -22.45 -1.89 -16.59
CA GLY A 248 -21.82 -3.09 -17.18
C GLY A 248 -22.81 -4.24 -17.35
N ILE A 249 -23.81 -4.09 -18.21
CA ILE A 249 -24.64 -5.21 -18.69
C ILE A 249 -24.22 -5.52 -20.12
N PHE A 250 -23.95 -6.80 -20.40
CA PHE A 250 -23.88 -7.30 -21.78
C PHE A 250 -25.18 -6.97 -22.49
N GLN A 251 -25.18 -5.97 -23.36
CA GLN A 251 -26.21 -5.87 -24.38
C GLN A 251 -25.87 -6.89 -25.47
N PRO A 252 -26.72 -7.89 -25.75
CA PRO A 252 -26.61 -8.67 -26.97
C PRO A 252 -26.82 -7.70 -28.14
N GLY A 253 -25.78 -7.45 -28.94
CA GLY A 253 -25.89 -6.66 -30.18
C GLY A 253 -25.41 -5.20 -30.14
N GLY A 254 -24.71 -4.74 -29.09
CA GLY A 254 -24.14 -3.38 -29.03
C GLY A 254 -22.62 -3.34 -28.87
N ILE A 255 -21.92 -2.58 -29.73
CA ILE A 255 -20.45 -2.59 -29.92
C ILE A 255 -19.65 -1.89 -28.80
N SER A 256 -20.27 -1.23 -27.82
CA SER A 256 -19.53 -0.59 -26.70
C SER A 256 -19.71 -1.35 -25.39
N ARG A 257 -18.85 -2.35 -25.14
CA ARG A 257 -18.78 -3.03 -23.85
C ARG A 257 -18.07 -2.14 -22.83
N LYS A 258 -18.82 -1.58 -21.88
CA LYS A 258 -18.23 -0.89 -20.73
C LYS A 258 -17.43 -1.88 -19.85
N ARG A 259 -16.23 -1.48 -19.46
CA ARG A 259 -15.32 -2.25 -18.58
C ARG A 259 -15.99 -2.59 -17.23
N ARG A 260 -15.66 -3.75 -16.67
CA ARG A 260 -16.35 -4.32 -15.47
C ARG A 260 -16.22 -3.51 -14.19
N TRP A 261 -15.10 -2.83 -13.97
CA TRP A 261 -14.77 -2.17 -12.71
C TRP A 261 -14.52 -0.68 -12.90
N ARG A 262 -14.88 0.10 -11.88
CA ARG A 262 -14.47 1.50 -11.70
C ARG A 262 -13.55 1.57 -10.48
N VAL A 263 -12.33 2.06 -10.67
CA VAL A 263 -11.31 2.23 -9.63
C VAL A 263 -11.21 3.72 -9.29
N TYR A 264 -11.76 4.11 -8.15
CA TYR A 264 -11.86 5.50 -7.73
C TYR A 264 -10.54 5.98 -7.14
N ILE A 265 -10.01 7.07 -7.69
CA ILE A 265 -8.81 7.76 -7.20
C ILE A 265 -9.15 8.97 -6.32
N ASN A 266 -10.41 9.40 -6.35
CA ASN A 266 -11.03 10.29 -5.39
C ASN A 266 -12.55 10.04 -5.38
N GLU A 267 -13.35 10.92 -4.77
CA GLU A 267 -14.82 10.76 -4.69
C GLU A 267 -15.54 10.83 -6.06
N ILE A 268 -14.89 11.33 -7.10
CA ILE A 268 -15.48 11.63 -8.41
C ILE A 268 -14.74 10.89 -9.53
N ASP A 269 -13.41 11.05 -9.58
CA ASP A 269 -12.58 10.53 -10.67
C ASP A 269 -12.28 9.05 -10.45
N TYR A 270 -12.42 8.27 -11.53
CA TYR A 270 -12.12 6.85 -11.56
C TYR A 270 -11.51 6.45 -12.90
N ILE A 271 -10.78 5.34 -12.87
CA ILE A 271 -10.28 4.64 -14.08
C ILE A 271 -11.10 3.36 -14.23
N THR A 272 -11.40 2.96 -15.46
CA THR A 272 -12.15 1.72 -15.71
C THR A 272 -11.25 0.59 -16.17
N SER A 273 -11.54 -0.64 -15.74
CA SER A 273 -10.81 -1.84 -16.20
C SER A 273 -11.66 -3.10 -16.11
N ASP A 274 -11.24 -4.16 -16.79
CA ASP A 274 -11.86 -5.48 -16.65
C ASP A 274 -11.30 -6.26 -15.45
N TRP A 275 -10.06 -5.95 -15.06
CA TRP A 275 -9.33 -6.61 -14.00
C TRP A 275 -8.75 -5.58 -13.02
N VAL A 276 -8.86 -5.85 -11.73
CA VAL A 276 -8.35 -5.03 -10.63
C VAL A 276 -7.62 -5.92 -9.65
N ILE A 277 -6.35 -5.62 -9.42
CA ILE A 277 -5.47 -6.36 -8.52
C ILE A 277 -5.12 -5.44 -7.36
N LEU A 278 -5.59 -5.78 -6.17
CA LEU A 278 -5.27 -5.05 -4.95
C LEU A 278 -3.97 -5.58 -4.34
N SER A 279 -3.00 -4.68 -4.20
CA SER A 279 -1.70 -4.93 -3.58
C SER A 279 -1.20 -3.70 -2.79
N ALA A 280 -2.11 -2.99 -2.12
CA ALA A 280 -1.83 -1.77 -1.37
C ALA A 280 -1.21 -2.03 0.02
N GLY A 281 -0.77 -3.27 0.28
CA GLY A 281 -0.31 -3.73 1.57
C GLY A 281 -1.47 -4.08 2.50
N VAL A 282 -1.19 -4.76 3.61
CA VAL A 282 -2.21 -5.29 4.53
C VAL A 282 -3.27 -4.25 4.92
N LEU A 283 -2.81 -3.10 5.39
CA LEU A 283 -3.67 -2.02 5.83
C LEU A 283 -4.40 -1.35 4.65
N GLY A 284 -3.70 -1.06 3.56
CA GLY A 284 -4.26 -0.35 2.40
C GLY A 284 -5.27 -1.18 1.61
N THR A 285 -4.98 -2.46 1.35
CA THR A 285 -5.88 -3.36 0.62
C THR A 285 -7.18 -3.59 1.42
N THR A 286 -7.05 -3.81 2.72
CA THR A 286 -8.21 -3.96 3.60
C THR A 286 -9.03 -2.65 3.68
N GLU A 287 -8.39 -1.47 3.75
CA GLU A 287 -9.07 -0.16 3.72
C GLU A 287 -9.89 0.04 2.44
N ILE A 288 -9.28 -0.24 1.28
CA ILE A 288 -9.95 -0.13 -0.03
C ILE A 288 -11.18 -1.04 -0.08
N LEU A 289 -11.06 -2.28 0.40
CA LEU A 289 -12.18 -3.23 0.42
C LEU A 289 -13.30 -2.79 1.38
N PHE A 290 -13.00 -2.32 2.59
CA PHE A 290 -14.03 -1.77 3.48
C PHE A 290 -14.75 -0.57 2.87
N ARG A 291 -14.01 0.36 2.24
CA ARG A 291 -14.62 1.51 1.55
C ARG A 291 -15.44 1.12 0.32
N SER A 292 -15.06 0.03 -0.34
CA SER A 292 -15.82 -0.58 -1.44
C SER A 292 -17.09 -1.24 -0.92
N GLN A 293 -17.04 -1.88 0.25
CA GLN A 293 -18.20 -2.45 0.93
C GLN A 293 -19.22 -1.38 1.28
N MET A 294 -18.77 -0.25 1.84
CA MET A 294 -19.64 0.92 2.08
C MET A 294 -20.31 1.46 0.81
N ARG A 295 -19.76 1.17 -0.37
CA ARG A 295 -20.29 1.54 -1.70
C ARG A 295 -21.04 0.38 -2.38
N GLY A 296 -21.44 -0.61 -1.60
CA GLY A 296 -22.32 -1.71 -2.01
C GLY A 296 -21.60 -2.90 -2.66
N LEU A 297 -20.28 -3.02 -2.52
CA LEU A 297 -19.57 -4.25 -2.88
C LEU A 297 -19.80 -5.29 -1.77
N ARG A 298 -20.44 -6.42 -2.09
CA ARG A 298 -20.65 -7.48 -1.11
C ARG A 298 -19.35 -8.25 -0.90
N LEU A 299 -18.86 -8.31 0.33
CA LEU A 299 -17.62 -8.99 0.68
C LEU A 299 -17.86 -9.97 1.83
N SER A 300 -16.94 -10.91 2.02
CA SER A 300 -16.96 -11.82 3.18
C SER A 300 -17.00 -11.04 4.51
N ASP A 301 -17.79 -11.53 5.46
CA ASP A 301 -17.84 -11.00 6.84
C ASP A 301 -16.51 -11.19 7.59
N THR A 302 -15.60 -12.01 7.05
CA THR A 302 -14.25 -12.21 7.58
C THR A 302 -13.28 -11.09 7.18
N LEU A 303 -13.68 -10.12 6.36
CA LEU A 303 -12.82 -8.99 5.98
C LEU A 303 -12.19 -8.31 7.20
N GLY A 304 -10.88 -8.13 7.16
CA GLY A 304 -10.05 -7.61 8.24
C GLY A 304 -9.72 -8.62 9.34
N SER A 305 -10.34 -9.80 9.37
CA SER A 305 -10.03 -10.86 10.34
C SER A 305 -8.79 -11.64 9.95
N GLY A 306 -8.22 -12.36 10.91
CA GLY A 306 -7.04 -13.19 10.66
C GLY A 306 -5.74 -12.38 10.53
N PHE A 307 -5.73 -11.14 11.05
CA PHE A 307 -4.59 -10.24 11.00
C PHE A 307 -3.48 -10.72 11.93
N SER A 308 -2.25 -10.64 11.43
CA SER A 308 -1.03 -11.04 12.11
C SER A 308 0.02 -9.93 12.06
N CYS A 309 0.76 -9.79 13.17
CA CYS A 309 1.93 -8.93 13.28
C CYS A 309 3.22 -9.78 13.18
N ASN A 310 3.10 -11.02 12.71
CA ASN A 310 4.16 -12.00 12.55
C ASN A 310 4.99 -12.22 13.83
N GLY A 311 4.35 -12.05 15.00
CA GLY A 311 4.98 -12.10 16.31
C GLY A 311 6.18 -11.15 16.45
N ASN A 312 6.14 -9.97 15.82
CA ASN A 312 7.24 -9.01 15.87
C ASN A 312 7.42 -8.34 17.24
N ASN A 313 8.63 -8.41 17.78
CA ASN A 313 9.06 -7.70 18.98
C ASN A 313 10.43 -7.06 18.78
N LEU A 314 10.60 -5.87 19.34
CA LEU A 314 11.85 -5.11 19.24
C LEU A 314 12.45 -4.89 20.62
N ALA A 315 13.77 -5.02 20.70
CA ALA A 315 14.58 -4.58 21.81
C ALA A 315 15.81 -3.84 21.30
N TYR A 316 16.35 -2.96 22.14
CA TYR A 316 17.55 -2.19 21.87
C TYR A 316 18.54 -2.43 23.01
N VAL A 317 19.77 -2.80 22.68
CA VAL A 317 20.85 -2.95 23.67
C VAL A 317 21.80 -1.79 23.47
N ALA A 318 21.95 -0.98 24.51
CA ALA A 318 22.89 0.15 24.53
C ALA A 318 24.09 -0.19 25.40
N GLY A 319 25.23 0.44 25.16
CA GLY A 319 26.34 0.34 26.11
C GLY A 319 27.14 -0.95 26.04
N SER A 320 26.99 -1.77 24.99
CA SER A 320 27.68 -3.06 24.91
C SER A 320 29.18 -2.87 24.66
N PRO A 321 30.05 -3.59 25.40
CA PRO A 321 31.50 -3.62 25.15
C PRO A 321 31.89 -4.51 23.96
N ALA A 322 30.97 -5.30 23.40
CA ALA A 322 31.27 -6.18 22.29
C ALA A 322 31.58 -5.39 21.01
N PRO A 323 32.47 -5.90 20.12
CA PRO A 323 32.88 -5.21 18.89
C PRO A 323 31.81 -5.32 17.79
N LEU A 324 30.64 -4.72 18.02
CA LEU A 324 29.45 -4.91 17.16
C LEU A 324 29.48 -4.08 15.87
N ASN A 325 30.10 -2.89 15.89
CA ASN A 325 30.02 -1.88 14.83
C ASN A 325 28.56 -1.61 14.40
N GLY A 326 27.65 -1.52 15.37
CA GLY A 326 26.20 -1.55 15.17
C GLY A 326 25.55 -0.24 14.70
N TYR A 327 26.31 0.65 14.05
CA TYR A 327 25.83 1.97 13.63
C TYR A 327 26.13 2.27 12.16
N GLY A 328 25.17 2.87 11.46
CA GLY A 328 25.29 3.20 10.04
C GLY A 328 26.40 4.23 9.72
N LEU A 329 27.10 4.03 8.61
CA LEU A 329 28.22 4.87 8.18
C LEU A 329 27.81 5.95 7.16
N ASN A 330 28.49 7.09 7.20
CA ASN A 330 28.45 8.11 6.15
C ASN A 330 29.57 7.90 5.10
N ARG A 331 29.55 8.70 4.03
CA ARG A 331 30.52 8.58 2.92
C ARG A 331 31.98 8.76 3.34
N LYS A 332 32.29 9.64 4.30
CA LYS A 332 33.66 9.86 4.80
C LYS A 332 34.17 8.66 5.59
N GLN A 333 33.32 8.10 6.45
CA GLN A 333 33.67 6.92 7.24
C GLN A 333 33.85 5.67 6.37
N LEU A 334 33.13 5.57 5.24
CA LEU A 334 33.30 4.46 4.30
C LEU A 334 34.70 4.42 3.67
N SER A 335 35.33 5.58 3.41
CA SER A 335 36.71 5.61 2.89
C SER A 335 37.77 5.27 3.94
N GLU A 336 37.46 5.45 5.22
CA GLU A 336 38.41 5.24 6.33
C GLU A 336 38.38 3.80 6.86
N ILE A 337 37.24 3.10 6.74
CA ILE A 337 37.03 1.77 7.32
C ILE A 337 37.08 0.71 6.21
N PRO A 338 38.01 -0.29 6.31
CA PRO A 338 38.07 -1.41 5.38
C PRO A 338 36.74 -2.16 5.28
N PHE A 339 36.41 -2.69 4.10
CA PHE A 339 35.10 -3.28 3.83
C PHE A 339 34.66 -4.33 4.86
N GLN A 340 35.58 -5.22 5.25
CA GLN A 340 35.35 -6.31 6.20
C GLN A 340 35.09 -5.86 7.64
N ASP A 341 35.51 -4.64 7.99
CA ASP A 341 35.37 -4.06 9.34
C ASP A 341 34.18 -3.10 9.44
N ARG A 342 33.51 -2.82 8.31
CA ARG A 342 32.28 -2.03 8.27
C ARG A 342 31.13 -2.78 8.97
N PRO A 343 30.05 -2.06 9.35
CA PRO A 343 28.88 -2.66 9.99
C PRO A 343 28.30 -3.85 9.20
N GLY A 344 28.25 -3.75 7.87
CA GLY A 344 27.55 -4.73 7.02
C GLY A 344 26.22 -4.21 6.48
N PRO A 345 25.45 -5.06 5.77
CA PRO A 345 24.03 -4.81 5.53
C PRO A 345 23.29 -4.74 6.87
N SER A 346 22.17 -4.00 6.95
CA SER A 346 21.51 -3.74 8.24
C SER A 346 21.15 -5.00 9.03
N ILE A 347 20.88 -6.12 8.36
CA ILE A 347 20.73 -7.43 8.99
C ILE A 347 21.69 -8.39 8.29
N SER A 348 22.60 -8.99 9.06
CA SER A 348 23.62 -9.92 8.55
C SER A 348 23.63 -11.26 9.28
N SER A 349 22.84 -11.43 10.33
CA SER A 349 22.64 -12.70 11.02
C SER A 349 21.17 -12.94 11.39
N SER A 350 20.76 -14.19 11.38
CA SER A 350 19.40 -14.63 11.72
C SER A 350 19.50 -15.98 12.42
N HIS A 351 18.90 -16.10 13.60
CA HIS A 351 18.98 -17.30 14.43
C HIS A 351 17.58 -17.75 14.81
N THR A 352 17.21 -18.97 14.44
CA THR A 352 15.90 -19.55 14.76
C THR A 352 16.03 -20.41 16.01
N SER A 353 15.23 -20.10 17.03
CA SER A 353 15.16 -20.87 18.26
C SER A 353 14.40 -22.17 18.06
N SER A 354 14.82 -23.24 18.74
CA SER A 354 14.04 -24.48 18.90
C SER A 354 12.65 -24.24 19.49
N LEU A 355 12.48 -23.12 20.22
CA LEU A 355 11.20 -22.68 20.79
C LEU A 355 10.24 -22.07 19.75
N GLY A 356 10.64 -21.98 18.48
CA GLY A 356 9.76 -21.58 17.37
C GLY A 356 9.69 -20.08 17.10
N PHE A 357 10.76 -19.32 17.34
CA PHE A 357 10.84 -17.91 16.95
C PHE A 357 12.24 -17.56 16.43
N THR A 358 12.32 -16.57 15.57
CA THR A 358 13.57 -16.11 14.94
C THR A 358 14.03 -14.83 15.59
N VAL A 359 15.31 -14.72 15.92
CA VAL A 359 15.95 -13.49 16.41
C VAL A 359 16.97 -13.01 15.39
N GLN A 360 16.89 -11.74 15.06
CA GLN A 360 17.80 -11.05 14.14
C GLN A 360 18.45 -9.86 14.84
N SER A 361 19.71 -9.64 14.52
CA SER A 361 20.40 -8.42 14.87
C SER A 361 20.24 -7.39 13.75
N ALA A 362 20.05 -6.13 14.13
CA ALA A 362 19.94 -5.03 13.19
C ALA A 362 20.85 -3.85 13.57
N ILE A 363 21.48 -3.27 12.56
CA ILE A 363 22.24 -2.02 12.66
C ILE A 363 21.28 -0.85 12.69
N LEU A 364 21.52 0.09 13.61
CA LEU A 364 20.79 1.35 13.67
C LEU A 364 21.28 2.27 12.54
N PRO A 365 20.41 2.67 11.58
CA PRO A 365 20.81 3.59 10.53
C PRO A 365 21.24 4.93 11.11
N ARG A 366 22.18 5.60 10.44
CA ARG A 366 22.69 6.91 10.89
C ARG A 366 21.59 7.96 11.06
N ALA A 367 20.59 7.91 10.17
CA ALA A 367 19.50 8.88 10.17
C ALA A 367 18.61 8.76 11.42
N TYR A 368 18.60 7.61 12.09
CA TYR A 368 17.67 7.36 13.19
C TYR A 368 18.16 8.06 14.47
N PRO A 369 17.32 8.87 15.13
CA PRO A 369 17.70 9.50 16.38
C PRO A 369 17.83 8.45 17.49
N TYR A 370 19.02 8.31 18.08
CA TYR A 370 19.28 7.32 19.14
C TYR A 370 18.32 7.45 20.33
N MET A 371 17.92 8.69 20.68
CA MET A 371 16.96 8.97 21.75
C MET A 371 15.59 8.31 21.54
N LEU A 372 15.22 7.98 20.30
CA LEU A 372 13.98 7.25 20.02
C LEU A 372 13.95 5.89 20.71
N PHE A 373 15.11 5.24 20.80
CA PHE A 373 15.29 3.89 21.37
C PHE A 373 15.78 3.91 22.82
N GLU A 374 16.09 5.09 23.37
CA GLU A 374 16.46 5.31 24.77
C GLU A 374 15.33 6.06 25.50
N GLY A 375 14.16 5.42 25.69
CA GLY A 375 13.12 5.93 26.59
C GLY A 375 11.87 6.54 25.94
N ILE A 376 11.87 6.85 24.65
CA ILE A 376 10.67 7.35 23.96
C ILE A 376 9.75 6.20 23.54
N THR A 377 10.31 5.21 22.85
CA THR A 377 9.58 4.03 22.36
C THR A 377 9.94 2.75 23.13
N THR A 378 10.80 2.85 24.14
CA THR A 378 11.33 1.71 24.90
C THR A 378 11.42 2.03 26.40
N TYR A 379 11.48 0.99 27.23
CA TYR A 379 11.72 1.08 28.68
C TYR A 379 12.95 0.25 29.07
N THR A 380 13.73 0.75 30.02
CA THR A 380 14.87 0.03 30.58
C THR A 380 14.41 -1.20 31.37
N TRP A 381 15.13 -2.31 31.21
CA TRP A 381 14.92 -3.53 31.99
C TRP A 381 16.14 -3.86 32.88
N PRO A 382 15.96 -4.12 34.20
CA PRO A 382 14.72 -4.04 34.99
C PRO A 382 14.18 -2.61 35.11
N THR A 383 12.86 -2.47 35.28
CA THR A 383 12.19 -1.18 35.48
C THR A 383 12.73 -0.46 36.72
N GLY A 384 13.18 0.79 36.56
CA GLY A 384 13.67 1.64 37.67
C GLY A 384 15.19 1.79 37.80
N TYR A 385 16.01 1.11 36.99
CA TYR A 385 17.46 1.30 36.99
C TYR A 385 17.87 2.60 36.27
N LYS A 386 18.65 3.45 36.96
CA LYS A 386 19.17 4.80 36.60
C LYS A 386 19.14 5.24 35.11
N TYR A 387 17.95 5.52 34.57
CA TYR A 387 17.71 6.21 33.29
C TYR A 387 18.48 7.54 33.18
N PHE A 388 18.57 8.28 34.30
CA PHE A 388 19.13 9.63 34.32
C PHE A 388 20.67 9.65 34.29
N PHE A 389 21.34 8.70 34.95
CA PHE A 389 22.81 8.73 35.06
C PHE A 389 23.51 8.12 33.84
N HIS A 390 22.94 7.10 33.17
CA HIS A 390 23.59 6.49 32.00
C HIS A 390 23.58 7.41 30.78
N GLY A 391 22.47 8.11 30.53
CA GLY A 391 22.37 9.08 29.43
C GLY A 391 23.32 10.28 29.57
N ILE A 392 23.65 10.67 30.80
CA ILE A 392 24.66 11.72 31.08
C ILE A 392 26.08 11.16 30.94
N VAL A 393 26.35 9.97 31.48
CA VAL A 393 27.68 9.33 31.43
C VAL A 393 28.07 8.94 29.98
N ASP A 394 27.16 8.40 29.16
CA ASP A 394 27.44 8.12 27.75
C ASP A 394 27.61 9.40 26.93
N ARG A 395 26.91 10.48 27.28
CA ARG A 395 27.06 11.79 26.64
C ARG A 395 28.43 12.40 26.97
N ILE A 396 28.89 12.25 28.22
CA ILE A 396 30.23 12.67 28.68
C ILE A 396 31.33 11.79 28.07
N LYS A 397 31.19 10.46 28.06
CA LYS A 397 32.16 9.54 27.44
C LYS A 397 32.33 9.81 25.95
N ARG A 398 31.23 10.10 25.23
CA ARG A 398 31.26 10.54 23.83
C ARG A 398 31.94 11.91 23.65
N PHE A 399 31.72 12.85 24.58
CA PHE A 399 32.38 14.17 24.56
C PHE A 399 33.89 14.09 24.84
N ILE A 400 34.33 13.09 25.62
CA ILE A 400 35.74 12.88 26.04
C ILE A 400 36.49 11.90 25.11
N GLY A 401 35.83 11.27 24.13
CA GLY A 401 36.47 10.36 23.17
C GLY A 401 36.88 8.99 23.74
N LEU A 402 36.45 8.66 24.96
CA LEU A 402 36.70 7.36 25.60
C LEU A 402 35.68 6.32 25.09
N GLY A 403 36.06 5.58 24.05
CA GLY A 403 35.45 4.31 23.61
C GLY A 403 33.95 4.37 23.26
N LEU A 404 33.63 4.33 21.96
CA LEU A 404 32.24 4.26 21.49
C LEU A 404 31.56 2.99 22.02
N SER A 405 30.73 3.16 23.03
CA SER A 405 29.85 2.12 23.52
C SER A 405 28.91 1.68 22.38
N GLN A 406 28.90 0.39 22.07
CA GLN A 406 28.23 -0.12 20.89
C GLN A 406 26.76 -0.41 21.18
N SER A 407 25.90 -0.15 20.20
CA SER A 407 24.46 -0.37 20.29
C SER A 407 23.97 -1.33 19.22
N ILE A 408 22.94 -2.11 19.52
CA ILE A 408 22.35 -3.08 18.59
C ILE A 408 20.86 -3.17 18.77
N ILE A 409 20.14 -3.32 17.66
CA ILE A 409 18.71 -3.64 17.67
C ILE A 409 18.56 -5.16 17.60
N LEU A 410 17.71 -5.72 18.46
CA LEU A 410 17.29 -7.11 18.41
C LEU A 410 15.82 -7.14 17.96
N ASN A 411 15.57 -7.78 16.82
CA ASN A 411 14.22 -8.01 16.31
C ASN A 411 13.89 -9.49 16.43
N ALA A 412 12.80 -9.83 17.11
CA ALA A 412 12.28 -11.18 17.17
C ALA A 412 10.99 -11.30 16.35
N MET A 413 10.81 -12.42 15.67
CA MET A 413 9.61 -12.78 14.90
C MET A 413 9.17 -14.17 15.33
N GLY A 414 7.88 -14.45 15.34
CA GLY A 414 7.37 -15.74 15.79
C GLY A 414 5.97 -16.04 15.29
N TYR A 415 5.41 -17.13 15.79
CA TYR A 415 4.07 -17.56 15.42
C TYR A 415 3.03 -16.99 16.39
N ASP A 416 2.53 -15.79 16.09
CA ASP A 416 1.33 -15.28 16.76
C ASP A 416 0.07 -16.04 16.31
N GLU A 417 -1.00 -15.94 17.09
CA GLU A 417 -2.25 -16.69 16.85
C GLU A 417 -3.00 -16.23 15.58
N SER A 418 -2.55 -15.15 14.93
CA SER A 418 -3.21 -14.57 13.76
C SER A 418 -4.71 -14.34 14.00
N ASN A 419 -5.05 -13.91 15.22
CA ASN A 419 -6.41 -13.61 15.68
C ASN A 419 -6.63 -12.09 15.84
N GLY A 420 -5.71 -11.28 15.30
CA GLY A 420 -5.89 -9.84 15.21
C GLY A 420 -7.02 -9.49 14.24
N LYS A 421 -7.46 -8.23 14.30
CA LYS A 421 -8.55 -7.74 13.45
C LYS A 421 -8.31 -6.31 12.99
N ILE A 422 -8.39 -6.07 11.70
CA ILE A 422 -8.46 -4.75 11.08
C ILE A 422 -9.93 -4.38 10.92
N MET A 423 -10.28 -3.13 11.16
CA MET A 423 -11.63 -2.61 11.07
C MET A 423 -11.59 -1.21 10.45
N LEU A 424 -12.73 -0.74 9.94
CA LEU A 424 -12.90 0.64 9.50
C LEU A 424 -13.84 1.38 10.45
N GLU A 425 -13.36 2.45 11.06
CA GLU A 425 -14.18 3.33 11.89
C GLU A 425 -15.11 4.16 11.00
N LYS A 426 -16.43 3.89 11.09
CA LYS A 426 -17.45 4.46 10.18
C LYS A 426 -17.57 5.99 10.22
N ASP A 427 -17.25 6.62 11.35
CA ASP A 427 -17.42 8.07 11.49
C ASP A 427 -16.25 8.83 10.84
N THR A 428 -15.04 8.28 10.96
CA THR A 428 -13.80 8.92 10.51
C THR A 428 -13.27 8.39 9.18
N ASP A 429 -13.83 7.27 8.69
CA ASP A 429 -13.38 6.50 7.52
C ASP A 429 -11.89 6.08 7.61
N LYS A 430 -11.43 5.79 8.83
CA LYS A 430 -10.05 5.39 9.14
C LYS A 430 -9.96 3.93 9.57
N ILE A 431 -8.90 3.27 9.13
CA ILE A 431 -8.62 1.89 9.54
C ILE A 431 -8.05 1.82 10.95
N CYS A 432 -8.63 1.01 11.81
CA CYS A 432 -8.09 0.64 13.11
C CYS A 432 -7.73 -0.86 13.12
N PHE A 433 -6.84 -1.29 14.01
CA PHE A 433 -6.50 -2.69 14.18
C PHE A 433 -6.32 -3.07 15.64
N HIS A 434 -6.67 -4.32 15.94
CA HIS A 434 -6.35 -5.00 17.18
C HIS A 434 -5.19 -5.98 16.91
N PRO A 435 -4.05 -5.82 17.61
CA PRO A 435 -2.91 -6.71 17.41
C PRO A 435 -3.22 -8.14 17.87
N PRO A 436 -2.68 -9.16 17.20
CA PRO A 436 -2.91 -10.56 17.58
C PRO A 436 -2.28 -10.90 18.94
N GLN A 437 -2.77 -11.97 19.55
CA GLN A 437 -2.14 -12.56 20.73
C GLN A 437 -0.85 -13.28 20.34
N ASP A 438 0.19 -13.09 21.16
CA ASP A 438 1.52 -13.64 20.91
C ASP A 438 1.96 -14.49 22.11
N PRO A 439 1.70 -15.81 22.08
CA PRO A 439 2.04 -16.70 23.19
C PRO A 439 3.56 -16.86 23.39
N LEU A 440 4.37 -16.51 22.38
CA LEU A 440 5.82 -16.61 22.44
C LEU A 440 6.48 -15.34 23.01
N LEU A 441 5.72 -14.27 23.26
CA LEU A 441 6.26 -13.01 23.78
C LEU A 441 7.10 -13.18 25.05
N PRO A 442 6.65 -13.89 26.12
CA PRO A 442 7.47 -14.06 27.33
C PRO A 442 8.80 -14.77 27.04
N ARG A 443 8.79 -15.76 26.13
CA ARG A 443 10.00 -16.49 25.72
C ARG A 443 10.96 -15.62 24.93
N LYS A 444 10.44 -14.76 24.06
CA LYS A 444 11.24 -13.76 23.31
C LYS A 444 11.88 -12.74 24.25
N ILE A 445 11.16 -12.27 25.27
CA ILE A 445 11.71 -11.38 26.30
C ILE A 445 12.86 -12.05 27.05
N MET A 446 12.70 -13.30 27.48
CA MET A 446 13.77 -14.06 28.13
C MET A 446 14.99 -14.23 27.21
N ALA A 447 14.79 -14.46 25.91
CA ALA A 447 15.88 -14.53 24.94
C ALA A 447 16.63 -13.19 24.83
N PHE A 448 15.93 -12.05 24.76
CA PHE A 448 16.58 -10.74 24.76
C PHE A 448 17.38 -10.47 26.04
N GLN A 449 16.87 -10.87 27.21
CA GLN A 449 17.60 -10.75 28.48
C GLN A 449 18.89 -11.58 28.48
N LYS A 450 18.82 -12.83 28.04
CA LYS A 450 19.98 -13.73 27.93
C LYS A 450 21.02 -13.18 26.95
N LEU A 451 20.59 -12.76 25.76
CA LEU A 451 21.46 -12.16 24.76
C LEU A 451 22.14 -10.90 25.30
N THR A 452 21.39 -10.04 25.98
CA THR A 452 21.94 -8.81 26.59
C THR A 452 22.96 -9.14 27.68
N LYS A 453 22.72 -10.16 28.51
CA LYS A 453 23.68 -10.60 29.53
C LYS A 453 25.01 -11.04 28.91
N LYS A 454 24.98 -11.70 27.75
CA LYS A 454 26.19 -12.13 27.03
C LYS A 454 26.87 -10.99 26.28
N LEU A 455 26.09 -10.11 25.65
CA LEU A 455 26.60 -8.92 24.95
C LEU A 455 27.16 -7.88 25.92
N GLY A 456 26.67 -7.84 27.15
CA GLY A 456 26.86 -6.72 28.08
C GLY A 456 26.06 -5.48 27.65
N GLY A 457 25.95 -4.51 28.56
CA GLY A 457 25.20 -3.28 28.35
C GLY A 457 23.81 -3.27 29.00
N ILE A 458 22.93 -2.40 28.53
CA ILE A 458 21.60 -2.14 29.08
C ILE A 458 20.53 -2.51 28.04
N LEU A 459 19.57 -3.32 28.47
CA LEU A 459 18.43 -3.71 27.66
C LEU A 459 17.31 -2.66 27.76
N PHE A 460 16.89 -2.16 26.61
CA PHE A 460 15.70 -1.34 26.40
C PHE A 460 14.66 -2.14 25.62
N MET A 461 13.56 -2.48 26.28
CA MET A 461 12.45 -3.22 25.70
C MET A 461 11.45 -2.26 25.07
N SER A 462 10.89 -2.57 23.90
CA SER A 462 9.82 -1.76 23.32
C SER A 462 8.66 -1.55 24.29
N ARG A 463 8.10 -0.34 24.32
CA ARG A 463 6.88 -0.01 25.09
C ARG A 463 5.64 -0.71 24.54
N TYR A 464 5.70 -1.14 23.28
CA TYR A 464 4.61 -1.82 22.60
C TYR A 464 4.78 -3.33 22.73
N ARG A 465 3.69 -4.00 23.08
CA ARG A 465 3.60 -5.47 23.05
C ARG A 465 3.91 -6.02 21.67
N SER A 466 3.55 -5.30 20.61
CA SER A 466 3.91 -5.64 19.23
C SER A 466 4.40 -4.41 18.47
N THR A 467 5.65 -4.46 18.01
CA THR A 467 6.27 -3.45 17.14
C THR A 467 6.42 -4.05 15.75
N ALA A 468 5.36 -4.00 14.97
CA ALA A 468 5.19 -4.79 13.76
C ALA A 468 5.69 -4.04 12.51
N VAL A 469 6.65 -4.67 11.83
CA VAL A 469 7.12 -4.28 10.49
C VAL A 469 6.72 -5.33 9.44
N HIS A 470 6.20 -6.47 9.89
CA HIS A 470 5.73 -7.57 9.05
C HIS A 470 4.26 -7.83 9.33
N LEU A 471 3.40 -7.05 8.66
CA LEU A 471 1.95 -7.25 8.72
C LEU A 471 1.56 -8.35 7.73
N LEU A 472 0.66 -9.24 8.15
CA LEU A 472 0.08 -10.31 7.32
C LEU A 472 -1.42 -10.42 7.58
N GLY A 473 -2.17 -10.95 6.61
CA GLY A 473 -3.59 -11.26 6.75
C GLY A 473 -4.53 -10.05 6.66
N GLY A 474 -5.81 -10.27 6.94
CA GLY A 474 -6.90 -9.30 6.78
C GLY A 474 -7.73 -9.52 5.51
N CYS A 475 -7.14 -10.11 4.46
CA CYS A 475 -7.84 -10.56 3.25
C CYS A 475 -7.49 -12.02 2.94
N ASN A 476 -7.50 -12.85 3.99
CA ASN A 476 -6.94 -14.19 4.00
C ASN A 476 -7.46 -15.08 2.87
N ALA A 477 -6.55 -15.87 2.29
CA ALA A 477 -6.89 -16.99 1.41
C ALA A 477 -7.60 -18.10 2.21
N SER A 478 -8.64 -18.68 1.62
CA SER A 478 -9.42 -19.79 2.19
C SER A 478 -10.09 -20.63 1.09
N SER A 479 -10.73 -21.73 1.48
CA SER A 479 -11.52 -22.57 0.58
C SER A 479 -12.82 -21.91 0.14
N ASP A 480 -13.40 -21.07 0.99
CA ASP A 480 -14.71 -20.45 0.80
C ASP A 480 -14.84 -19.13 1.56
N SER A 481 -15.92 -18.40 1.26
CA SER A 481 -16.18 -17.07 1.79
C SER A 481 -16.45 -17.01 3.30
N SER A 482 -16.68 -18.13 3.99
CA SER A 482 -16.89 -18.15 5.44
C SER A 482 -15.58 -18.22 6.23
N GLY A 483 -14.51 -18.73 5.61
CA GLY A 483 -13.19 -18.87 6.22
C GLY A 483 -12.18 -17.80 5.79
N GLY A 484 -12.49 -16.99 4.77
CA GLY A 484 -11.58 -15.94 4.27
C GLY A 484 -12.23 -15.03 3.23
N VAL A 485 -11.42 -14.10 2.71
CA VAL A 485 -11.84 -13.07 1.75
C VAL A 485 -11.53 -13.49 0.31
N CYS A 486 -10.47 -14.27 0.13
CA CYS A 486 -9.99 -14.67 -1.18
C CYS A 486 -9.89 -16.20 -1.28
N ASN A 487 -9.99 -16.74 -2.49
CA ASN A 487 -9.60 -18.14 -2.73
C ASN A 487 -8.07 -18.29 -2.87
N HIS A 488 -7.59 -19.52 -3.08
CA HIS A 488 -6.15 -19.80 -3.25
C HIS A 488 -5.51 -19.06 -4.44
N LYS A 489 -6.28 -18.68 -5.47
CA LYS A 489 -5.78 -17.90 -6.62
C LYS A 489 -5.65 -16.41 -6.33
N GLY A 490 -6.10 -15.95 -5.16
CA GLY A 490 -6.21 -14.54 -4.82
C GLY A 490 -7.48 -13.86 -5.34
N GLN A 491 -8.47 -14.60 -5.86
CA GLN A 491 -9.74 -14.00 -6.31
C GLN A 491 -10.62 -13.66 -5.09
N VAL A 492 -11.19 -12.46 -5.07
CA VAL A 492 -12.06 -12.01 -3.98
C VAL A 492 -13.42 -12.71 -4.07
N PHE A 493 -13.87 -13.32 -2.98
CA PHE A 493 -15.17 -14.00 -2.93
C PHE A 493 -16.35 -13.02 -3.09
N ASP A 494 -17.39 -13.46 -3.80
CA ASP A 494 -18.73 -12.87 -3.81
C ASP A 494 -19.59 -13.74 -2.89
N PRO A 495 -20.00 -13.27 -1.69
CA PRO A 495 -20.66 -14.10 -0.68
C PRO A 495 -22.10 -14.51 -1.06
N LYS A 496 -22.55 -14.25 -2.30
CA LYS A 496 -23.82 -14.77 -2.82
C LYS A 496 -23.89 -16.29 -2.72
N THR A 497 -22.79 -16.99 -3.00
CA THR A 497 -22.63 -18.41 -2.69
C THR A 497 -21.19 -18.67 -2.20
N PRO A 498 -20.94 -19.74 -1.41
CA PRO A 498 -19.66 -19.90 -0.70
C PRO A 498 -18.41 -19.91 -1.59
N ALA A 499 -18.52 -20.38 -2.83
CA ALA A 499 -17.39 -20.54 -3.75
C ALA A 499 -17.38 -19.53 -4.92
N THR A 500 -18.38 -18.64 -5.02
CA THR A 500 -18.40 -17.65 -6.10
C THR A 500 -17.44 -16.50 -5.84
N VAL A 501 -16.89 -15.93 -6.90
CA VAL A 501 -15.92 -14.83 -6.84
C VAL A 501 -16.38 -13.62 -7.64
N HIS A 502 -15.90 -12.45 -7.25
CA HIS A 502 -16.00 -11.24 -8.05
C HIS A 502 -15.08 -11.33 -9.27
N ALA A 503 -15.65 -11.66 -10.43
CA ALA A 503 -14.89 -11.83 -11.66
C ALA A 503 -14.01 -10.60 -11.97
N GLY A 504 -12.69 -10.80 -11.99
CA GLY A 504 -11.71 -9.77 -12.26
C GLY A 504 -11.24 -8.97 -11.06
N LEU A 505 -11.64 -9.30 -9.82
CA LEU A 505 -11.11 -8.65 -8.62
C LEU A 505 -10.20 -9.61 -7.84
N TYR A 506 -8.96 -9.19 -7.62
CA TYR A 506 -7.90 -10.00 -7.01
C TYR A 506 -7.21 -9.28 -5.86
N VAL A 507 -6.60 -10.05 -4.97
CA VAL A 507 -5.63 -9.61 -3.96
C VAL A 507 -4.33 -10.39 -4.17
N CYS A 508 -3.19 -9.71 -4.19
CA CYS A 508 -1.89 -10.33 -4.44
C CYS A 508 -0.79 -9.91 -3.43
N ASP A 509 -1.14 -9.29 -2.30
CA ASP A 509 -0.18 -8.86 -1.28
C ASP A 509 -0.22 -9.69 0.00
N ALA A 510 0.51 -9.24 1.01
CA ALA A 510 0.60 -9.84 2.34
C ALA A 510 -0.76 -10.04 3.04
N SER A 511 -1.81 -9.33 2.66
CA SER A 511 -3.15 -9.52 3.23
C SER A 511 -3.75 -10.88 2.87
N LEU A 512 -3.27 -11.51 1.79
CA LEU A 512 -3.68 -12.85 1.36
C LEU A 512 -3.12 -13.95 2.28
N ILE A 513 -2.01 -13.70 2.96
CA ILE A 513 -1.30 -14.70 3.78
C ILE A 513 -2.06 -14.95 5.08
N PRO A 514 -2.55 -16.17 5.36
CA PRO A 514 -3.57 -16.38 6.38
C PRO A 514 -3.03 -16.67 7.79
N CYS A 515 -1.71 -16.68 7.97
CA CYS A 515 -1.06 -16.93 9.25
C CYS A 515 0.32 -16.27 9.34
N SER A 516 0.82 -16.14 10.56
CA SER A 516 2.21 -15.79 10.84
C SER A 516 3.19 -16.78 10.22
N VAL A 517 4.32 -16.28 9.72
CA VAL A 517 5.38 -17.10 9.09
C VAL A 517 6.60 -17.28 9.98
N GLY A 518 6.79 -16.40 10.98
CA GLY A 518 7.88 -16.48 11.97
C GLY A 518 9.26 -16.03 11.48
N ILE A 519 9.34 -15.50 10.25
CA ILE A 519 10.53 -14.96 9.59
C ILE A 519 10.16 -13.71 8.77
N ASN A 520 11.11 -13.05 8.10
CA ASN A 520 10.80 -11.95 7.18
C ASN A 520 9.91 -12.46 6.03
N PRO A 521 8.71 -11.90 5.81
CA PRO A 521 7.74 -12.47 4.88
C PRO A 521 7.96 -12.05 3.43
N SER A 522 8.96 -11.22 3.11
CA SER A 522 9.15 -10.64 1.78
C SER A 522 9.16 -11.69 0.66
N LEU A 523 9.92 -12.78 0.84
CA LEU A 523 9.98 -13.87 -0.12
C LEU A 523 8.65 -14.64 -0.17
N THR A 524 8.04 -14.96 0.97
CA THR A 524 6.72 -15.61 1.04
C THR A 524 5.65 -14.82 0.28
N ILE A 525 5.63 -13.49 0.43
CA ILE A 525 4.68 -12.60 -0.27
C ILE A 525 4.95 -12.64 -1.77
N ALA A 526 6.21 -12.55 -2.19
CA ALA A 526 6.58 -12.65 -3.61
C ALA A 526 6.19 -14.02 -4.21
N THR A 527 6.43 -15.10 -3.48
CA THR A 527 6.04 -16.47 -3.90
C THR A 527 4.53 -16.63 -4.05
N ALA A 528 3.75 -16.16 -3.07
CA ALA A 528 2.28 -16.21 -3.16
C ALA A 528 1.77 -15.33 -4.32
N ALA A 529 2.43 -14.20 -4.58
CA ALA A 529 2.09 -13.35 -5.72
C ALA A 529 2.45 -14.00 -7.06
N GLU A 530 3.56 -14.72 -7.17
CA GLU A 530 3.91 -15.53 -8.36
C GLU A 530 2.83 -16.59 -8.61
N HIS A 531 2.43 -17.33 -7.58
CA HIS A 531 1.36 -18.31 -7.66
C HIS A 531 0.05 -17.68 -8.16
N ALA A 532 -0.42 -16.61 -7.51
CA ALA A 532 -1.65 -15.92 -7.89
C ALA A 532 -1.58 -15.35 -9.31
N SER A 533 -0.41 -14.81 -9.70
CA SER A 533 -0.20 -14.19 -11.02
C SER A 533 -0.29 -15.20 -12.16
N ARG A 534 0.11 -16.47 -11.94
CA ARG A 534 -0.02 -17.53 -12.96
C ARG A 534 -1.48 -17.76 -13.33
N TYR A 535 -2.36 -17.89 -12.33
CA TYR A 535 -3.80 -18.02 -12.56
C TYR A 535 -4.44 -16.74 -13.09
N LEU A 536 -4.03 -15.58 -12.59
CA LEU A 536 -4.50 -14.28 -13.06
C LEU A 536 -4.25 -14.10 -14.57
N VAL A 537 -3.01 -14.37 -15.03
CA VAL A 537 -2.67 -14.27 -16.45
C VAL A 537 -3.49 -15.26 -17.28
N GLN A 538 -3.63 -16.50 -16.81
CA GLN A 538 -4.45 -17.51 -17.48
C GLN A 538 -5.90 -17.04 -17.63
N ASP A 539 -6.53 -16.59 -16.55
CA ASP A 539 -7.92 -16.13 -16.53
C ASP A 539 -8.14 -14.92 -17.48
N ILE A 540 -7.16 -14.01 -17.56
CA ILE A 540 -7.20 -12.86 -18.48
C ILE A 540 -7.12 -13.31 -19.93
N LEU A 541 -6.18 -14.20 -20.26
CA LEU A 541 -5.99 -14.69 -21.63
C LEU A 541 -7.18 -15.53 -22.10
N GLU A 542 -7.73 -16.39 -21.25
CA GLU A 542 -8.95 -17.15 -21.53
C GLU A 542 -10.14 -16.23 -21.80
N TYR A 543 -10.29 -15.16 -21.01
CA TYR A 543 -11.33 -14.16 -21.22
C TYR A 543 -11.15 -13.40 -22.53
N LYS A 544 -9.91 -12.99 -22.87
CA LYS A 544 -9.61 -12.34 -24.15
C LYS A 544 -9.92 -13.25 -25.33
N ASN A 545 -9.53 -14.53 -25.27
CA ASN A 545 -9.81 -15.51 -26.32
C ASN A 545 -11.33 -15.72 -26.52
N LYS A 546 -12.12 -15.78 -25.43
CA LYS A 546 -13.59 -15.86 -25.51
C LYS A 546 -14.20 -14.64 -26.18
N ILE A 547 -13.69 -13.45 -25.90
CA ILE A 547 -14.15 -12.22 -26.56
C ILE A 547 -13.77 -12.22 -28.03
N SER A 548 -12.50 -12.48 -28.37
CA SER A 548 -12.04 -12.49 -29.76
C SER A 548 -12.80 -13.53 -30.60
N ALA A 549 -13.10 -14.70 -30.05
CA ALA A 549 -13.93 -15.71 -30.72
C ALA A 549 -15.38 -15.24 -30.93
N SER A 550 -15.95 -14.50 -29.98
CA SER A 550 -17.29 -13.93 -30.11
C SER A 550 -17.36 -12.77 -31.11
N VAL A 551 -16.28 -11.98 -31.26
CA VAL A 551 -16.19 -10.89 -32.25
C VAL A 551 -15.94 -11.43 -33.65
N ALA A 552 -15.10 -12.46 -33.80
CA ALA A 552 -14.84 -13.13 -35.08
C ALA A 552 -16.09 -13.83 -35.66
N ALA A 553 -17.07 -14.20 -34.82
CA ALA A 553 -18.35 -14.74 -35.26
C ALA A 553 -19.36 -13.66 -35.74
N VAL A 554 -19.05 -12.37 -35.54
CA VAL A 554 -19.96 -11.24 -35.81
C VAL A 554 -19.40 -10.30 -36.89
N ASP A 555 -18.12 -10.44 -37.27
CA ASP A 555 -17.49 -9.51 -38.20
C ASP A 555 -17.66 -9.94 -39.67
N GLN A 556 -18.82 -9.55 -40.24
CA GLN A 556 -19.02 -9.44 -41.68
C GLN A 556 -19.35 -8.01 -42.13
N ASN A 557 -19.11 -6.98 -41.31
CA ASN A 557 -19.32 -5.59 -41.75
C ASN A 557 -18.28 -4.64 -41.17
N GLN A 558 -17.32 -4.27 -42.03
CA GLN A 558 -16.36 -3.20 -41.83
C GLN A 558 -17.08 -1.87 -41.51
N PHE A 559 -16.74 -1.26 -40.37
CA PHE A 559 -16.82 0.18 -40.23
C PHE A 559 -15.57 0.73 -39.54
N SER A 560 -14.78 1.45 -40.32
CA SER A 560 -13.70 2.31 -39.88
C SER A 560 -14.25 3.49 -39.09
N VAL A 561 -13.91 3.62 -37.82
CA VAL A 561 -14.16 4.84 -37.05
C VAL A 561 -12.88 5.66 -37.00
N ALA A 562 -12.91 6.83 -37.63
CA ALA A 562 -11.84 7.81 -37.58
C ALA A 562 -11.68 8.35 -36.16
N GLY A 563 -10.50 8.15 -35.58
CA GLY A 563 -10.12 8.73 -34.29
C GLY A 563 -10.01 10.24 -34.39
N LYS A 564 -10.87 10.98 -33.68
CA LYS A 564 -10.64 12.41 -33.42
C LYS A 564 -9.47 12.54 -32.46
N ASN A 565 -8.46 13.28 -32.88
CA ASN A 565 -7.36 13.73 -32.02
C ASN A 565 -7.93 14.67 -30.95
N LEU A 566 -7.67 14.37 -29.67
CA LEU A 566 -7.83 15.29 -28.56
C LEU A 566 -6.43 15.74 -28.13
N GLU A 567 -6.18 17.04 -28.24
CA GLU A 567 -4.96 17.72 -27.82
C GLU A 567 -4.98 17.90 -26.29
N ASN A 568 -3.80 17.84 -25.68
CA ASN A 568 -3.59 18.17 -24.27
C ASN A 568 -3.81 19.67 -24.06
N ASP A 569 -4.88 20.04 -23.36
CA ASP A 569 -5.05 21.38 -22.80
C ASP A 569 -5.10 21.30 -21.27
N ASN A 570 -4.43 22.24 -20.61
CA ASN A 570 -4.52 22.46 -19.16
C ASN A 570 -5.96 22.89 -18.81
N GLU A 571 -6.85 21.92 -18.59
CA GLU A 571 -8.25 22.20 -18.23
C GLU A 571 -8.34 22.82 -16.82
N SER A 572 -8.86 24.03 -16.75
CA SER A 572 -9.11 24.73 -15.50
C SER A 572 -10.36 24.17 -14.83
N THR A 573 -10.21 23.15 -13.98
CA THR A 573 -11.36 22.47 -13.34
C THR A 573 -11.87 23.23 -12.12
N VAL A 574 -13.19 23.46 -12.06
CA VAL A 574 -13.85 24.07 -10.90
C VAL A 574 -14.39 22.97 -9.99
N LEU A 575 -13.95 22.99 -8.74
CA LEU A 575 -14.40 22.07 -7.70
C LEU A 575 -15.26 22.79 -6.67
N ILE A 576 -16.51 22.35 -6.52
CA ILE A 576 -17.48 22.93 -5.59
C ILE A 576 -17.75 21.90 -4.48
N LYS A 577 -17.69 22.34 -3.22
CA LYS A 577 -18.13 21.55 -2.07
C LYS A 577 -19.44 22.15 -1.56
N GLU A 578 -20.44 21.31 -1.38
CA GLU A 578 -21.76 21.75 -0.95
C GLU A 578 -22.34 20.80 0.11
N THR A 579 -23.06 21.37 1.07
CA THR A 579 -23.88 20.61 2.00
C THR A 579 -25.29 21.14 1.94
N MET A 580 -26.22 20.29 1.53
CA MET A 580 -27.63 20.62 1.37
C MET A 580 -28.45 19.89 2.43
N ARG A 581 -29.46 20.56 2.97
CA ARG A 581 -30.38 19.98 3.97
C ARG A 581 -31.81 20.08 3.47
N GLY A 582 -32.60 19.04 3.74
CA GLY A 582 -34.00 18.98 3.33
C GLY A 582 -34.74 17.83 4.00
N TYR A 583 -35.89 17.48 3.43
CA TYR A 583 -36.73 16.39 3.93
C TYR A 583 -37.16 15.46 2.78
N VAL A 584 -37.17 14.15 3.03
CA VAL A 584 -37.73 13.13 2.13
C VAL A 584 -38.86 12.43 2.87
N GLY A 585 -40.09 12.54 2.37
CA GLY A 585 -41.27 11.97 3.08
C GLY A 585 -41.45 12.51 4.50
N GLY A 586 -41.10 13.79 4.74
CA GLY A 586 -41.14 14.40 6.07
C GLY A 586 -39.94 14.10 6.98
N MET A 587 -39.01 13.24 6.56
CA MET A 587 -37.83 12.85 7.35
C MET A 587 -36.58 13.64 6.95
N PRO A 588 -35.73 14.04 7.91
CA PRO A 588 -34.56 14.87 7.62
C PRO A 588 -33.54 14.14 6.75
N CYS A 589 -33.03 14.86 5.76
CA CYS A 589 -32.02 14.41 4.80
C CYS A 589 -30.90 15.44 4.72
N THR A 590 -29.64 14.98 4.72
CA THR A 590 -28.48 15.84 4.48
C THR A 590 -27.63 15.24 3.36
N VAL A 591 -27.32 16.04 2.35
CA VAL A 591 -26.52 15.64 1.19
C VAL A 591 -25.22 16.42 1.22
N HIS A 592 -24.09 15.70 1.25
CA HIS A 592 -22.75 16.27 1.20
C HIS A 592 -22.14 15.94 -0.16
N LEU A 593 -21.96 16.96 -0.99
CA LEU A 593 -21.49 16.79 -2.36
C LEU A 593 -20.16 17.48 -2.61
N LYS A 594 -19.38 16.81 -3.45
CA LYS A 594 -18.22 17.36 -4.11
C LYS A 594 -18.50 17.29 -5.61
N MET A 595 -18.50 18.43 -6.28
CA MET A 595 -18.88 18.57 -7.68
C MET A 595 -17.70 19.07 -8.48
N LYS A 596 -17.47 18.45 -9.63
CA LYS A 596 -16.43 18.81 -10.60
C LYS A 596 -17.11 19.21 -11.90
N MET A 597 -16.96 20.47 -12.28
CA MET A 597 -17.55 21.04 -13.50
C MET A 597 -16.59 20.89 -14.69
N GLN A 598 -17.13 20.71 -15.89
CA GLN A 598 -16.34 20.63 -17.12
C GLN A 598 -15.76 22.01 -17.50
N SER A 599 -14.55 22.00 -18.07
CA SER A 599 -13.85 23.20 -18.53
C SER A 599 -13.21 22.92 -19.90
N GLU A 600 -13.97 23.11 -20.97
CA GLU A 600 -13.42 23.06 -22.34
C GLU A 600 -13.29 24.47 -22.94
N ASN A 601 -12.19 24.67 -23.68
CA ASN A 601 -11.93 25.86 -24.48
C ASN A 601 -13.00 26.04 -25.57
N LEU A 602 -13.67 27.21 -25.56
CA LEU A 602 -14.61 27.68 -26.57
C LEU A 602 -13.95 27.78 -27.96
N LYS A 603 -13.85 26.69 -28.73
CA LYS A 603 -13.49 26.74 -30.17
C LYS A 603 -14.50 26.14 -31.14
N SER A 604 -15.61 25.58 -30.67
CA SER A 604 -16.75 25.29 -31.55
C SER A 604 -18.09 25.46 -30.82
N CYS A 605 -18.34 26.63 -30.25
CA CYS A 605 -19.70 26.99 -29.91
C CYS A 605 -20.33 27.59 -31.16
N ASP A 606 -21.08 26.75 -31.89
CA ASP A 606 -21.95 27.18 -32.97
C ASP A 606 -22.96 28.17 -32.39
N LYS A 607 -22.83 29.45 -32.73
CA LYS A 607 -23.66 30.57 -32.20
C LYS A 607 -25.16 30.47 -32.52
N ARG A 608 -25.65 29.30 -32.98
CA ARG A 608 -27.02 29.07 -33.46
C ARG A 608 -27.89 28.25 -32.50
N SER A 609 -27.38 27.69 -31.41
CA SER A 609 -28.19 26.87 -30.47
C SER A 609 -28.77 27.63 -29.26
N TRP A 610 -28.71 28.97 -29.24
CA TRP A 610 -29.26 29.79 -28.13
C TRP A 610 -30.79 29.83 -28.06
N PHE A 611 -31.48 29.14 -28.96
CA PHE A 611 -32.90 28.92 -28.88
C PHE A 611 -33.16 27.46 -28.52
N VAL A 612 -33.86 27.27 -27.40
CA VAL A 612 -34.31 26.01 -26.77
C VAL A 612 -33.38 25.46 -25.68
N GLY A 613 -33.60 25.92 -24.43
CA GLY A 613 -33.63 25.14 -23.18
C GLY A 613 -32.42 24.29 -22.74
N GLU A 614 -31.41 24.09 -23.58
CA GLU A 614 -30.26 23.26 -23.25
C GLU A 614 -29.20 24.06 -22.48
N PRO A 615 -28.83 23.60 -21.27
CA PRO A 615 -27.83 24.27 -20.44
C PRO A 615 -26.44 24.22 -21.08
N HIS A 616 -25.64 25.25 -20.79
CA HIS A 616 -24.29 25.38 -21.33
C HIS A 616 -23.41 24.18 -20.92
N PRO A 617 -22.65 23.54 -21.82
CA PRO A 617 -21.82 22.36 -21.50
C PRO A 617 -20.88 22.52 -20.29
N LEU A 618 -20.29 23.72 -20.13
CA LEU A 618 -19.45 24.09 -18.97
C LEU A 618 -20.16 24.02 -17.61
N LEU A 619 -21.50 24.01 -17.59
CA LEU A 619 -22.32 23.96 -16.39
C LEU A 619 -22.82 22.54 -16.09
N ARG A 620 -22.35 21.55 -16.86
CA ARG A 620 -22.49 20.13 -16.56
C ARG A 620 -21.27 19.61 -15.82
N GLY A 621 -21.51 18.72 -14.87
CA GLY A 621 -20.46 18.19 -14.02
C GLY A 621 -20.76 16.80 -13.48
N LYS A 622 -19.72 16.22 -12.85
CA LYS A 622 -19.84 14.99 -12.08
C LYS A 622 -19.86 15.31 -10.59
N ALA A 623 -20.64 14.54 -9.85
CA ALA A 623 -20.74 14.65 -8.41
C ALA A 623 -20.32 13.36 -7.70
N GLY A 624 -19.64 13.53 -6.58
CA GLY A 624 -19.33 12.52 -5.59
C GLY A 624 -19.77 12.99 -4.21
N GLY A 625 -19.56 12.15 -3.20
CA GLY A 625 -19.90 12.45 -1.81
C GLY A 625 -20.84 11.42 -1.20
N TYR A 626 -21.67 11.85 -0.25
CA TYR A 626 -22.58 10.96 0.47
C TYR A 626 -23.85 11.66 0.95
N VAL A 627 -24.87 10.85 1.24
CA VAL A 627 -26.17 11.27 1.72
C VAL A 627 -26.44 10.60 3.06
N VAL A 628 -26.92 11.38 4.02
CA VAL A 628 -27.38 10.92 5.33
C VAL A 628 -28.90 10.97 5.32
N LEU A 629 -29.52 9.78 5.23
CA LEU A 629 -30.97 9.60 5.25
C LEU A 629 -31.32 8.41 6.15
N ARG A 630 -31.28 8.63 7.47
CA ARG A 630 -31.41 7.58 8.50
C ARG A 630 -32.79 6.89 8.50
N ALA A 631 -33.77 7.45 7.81
CA ALA A 631 -35.09 6.86 7.64
C ALA A 631 -35.10 5.65 6.70
N ILE A 632 -34.15 5.57 5.77
CA ILE A 632 -34.06 4.48 4.77
C ILE A 632 -32.92 3.54 5.12
N GLU A 633 -31.72 4.10 5.31
CA GLU A 633 -30.52 3.32 5.62
C GLU A 633 -29.89 3.84 6.89
N LYS A 634 -29.51 2.92 7.78
CA LYS A 634 -28.85 3.30 9.04
C LYS A 634 -27.50 3.94 8.77
N ASP A 635 -26.77 3.50 7.74
CA ASP A 635 -25.44 4.00 7.37
C ASP A 635 -25.51 5.12 6.30
N ARG A 636 -24.36 5.74 5.99
CA ARG A 636 -24.25 6.75 4.92
C ARG A 636 -24.50 6.09 3.56
N LEU A 637 -25.26 6.76 2.70
CA LEU A 637 -25.46 6.39 1.30
C LEU A 637 -24.38 7.08 0.46
N HIS A 638 -23.51 6.32 -0.21
CA HIS A 638 -22.42 6.91 -1.00
C HIS A 638 -22.81 7.12 -2.46
N VAL A 639 -22.44 8.27 -3.03
CA VAL A 639 -22.60 8.53 -4.46
C VAL A 639 -21.61 7.68 -5.25
N ILE A 640 -22.11 6.87 -6.18
CA ILE A 640 -21.30 6.02 -7.08
C ILE A 640 -21.42 6.42 -8.56
N ASP A 641 -22.40 7.24 -8.92
CA ASP A 641 -22.47 7.93 -10.20
C ASP A 641 -23.34 9.17 -10.00
N GLY A 642 -22.73 10.35 -10.00
CA GLY A 642 -23.43 11.61 -9.81
C GLY A 642 -23.33 12.47 -11.05
N GLU A 643 -24.47 12.94 -11.54
CA GLU A 643 -24.57 13.88 -12.64
C GLU A 643 -25.24 15.16 -12.17
N MET A 644 -24.72 16.28 -12.66
CA MET A 644 -25.10 17.62 -12.24
C MET A 644 -25.22 18.54 -13.44
N ASP A 645 -26.20 19.44 -13.37
CA ASP A 645 -26.37 20.54 -14.29
C ASP A 645 -26.73 21.80 -13.51
N LEU A 646 -25.87 22.82 -13.49
CA LEU A 646 -25.99 23.93 -12.54
C LEU A 646 -27.03 24.98 -12.93
N CYS A 647 -27.21 25.30 -14.21
CA CYS A 647 -28.04 26.44 -14.63
C CYS A 647 -29.01 26.08 -15.76
N VAL A 648 -29.82 25.06 -15.54
CA VAL A 648 -30.94 24.74 -16.44
C VAL A 648 -31.99 25.86 -16.33
N VAL A 649 -32.48 26.35 -17.47
CA VAL A 649 -33.57 27.34 -17.53
C VAL A 649 -34.82 26.64 -18.06
N ASP A 650 -35.91 26.70 -17.29
CA ASP A 650 -37.21 26.20 -17.73
C ASP A 650 -37.92 27.30 -18.55
N GLY A 651 -38.41 26.96 -19.75
CA GLY A 651 -39.13 27.89 -20.61
C GLY A 651 -40.41 28.45 -19.99
N ARG A 652 -40.94 27.81 -18.94
CA ARG A 652 -42.09 28.29 -18.16
C ARG A 652 -41.72 29.33 -17.10
N THR A 653 -40.46 29.36 -16.66
CA THR A 653 -39.93 30.27 -15.62
C THR A 653 -38.59 30.87 -16.07
N PRO A 654 -38.58 31.72 -17.10
CA PRO A 654 -37.35 32.18 -17.77
C PRO A 654 -36.41 33.00 -16.87
N TYR A 655 -36.87 33.47 -15.71
CA TYR A 655 -36.08 34.23 -14.73
C TYR A 655 -35.53 33.37 -13.58
N THR A 656 -35.76 32.05 -13.61
CA THR A 656 -35.33 31.11 -12.58
C THR A 656 -34.31 30.14 -13.16
N GLN A 657 -33.16 30.01 -12.49
CA GLN A 657 -32.17 29.00 -12.84
C GLN A 657 -32.31 27.80 -11.90
N TYR A 658 -32.07 26.60 -12.43
CA TYR A 658 -32.13 25.36 -11.66
C TYR A 658 -30.82 24.62 -11.71
N MET A 659 -30.36 24.19 -10.53
CA MET A 659 -29.35 23.17 -10.41
C MET A 659 -30.03 21.81 -10.33
N HIS A 660 -29.96 21.02 -11.39
CA HIS A 660 -30.45 19.65 -11.45
C HIS A 660 -29.37 18.67 -11.03
N TYR A 661 -29.77 17.64 -10.29
CA TYR A 661 -28.87 16.57 -9.89
C TYR A 661 -29.53 15.21 -9.99
N ARG A 662 -28.72 14.24 -10.39
CA ARG A 662 -29.07 12.83 -10.44
C ARG A 662 -27.96 12.03 -9.80
N LEU A 663 -28.21 11.48 -8.62
CA LEU A 663 -27.22 10.76 -7.83
C LEU A 663 -27.62 9.30 -7.71
N LEU A 664 -26.83 8.40 -8.31
CA LEU A 664 -26.89 6.98 -8.01
C LEU A 664 -26.16 6.72 -6.70
N LEU A 665 -26.92 6.28 -5.71
CA LEU A 665 -26.47 6.04 -4.35
C LEU A 665 -26.31 4.55 -4.05
N ALA A 666 -25.42 4.26 -3.12
CA ALA A 666 -25.08 2.93 -2.68
C ALA A 666 -25.09 2.84 -1.15
N ALA A 667 -25.77 1.82 -0.63
CA ALA A 667 -25.67 1.44 0.78
C ALA A 667 -24.64 0.32 0.97
N ALA A 668 -24.13 0.18 2.19
CA ALA A 668 -23.24 -0.92 2.58
C ALA A 668 -23.92 -2.30 2.46
N SER A 669 -25.25 -2.36 2.59
CA SER A 669 -26.10 -3.53 2.34
C SER A 669 -26.06 -4.02 0.88
N GLY A 670 -25.57 -3.19 -0.04
CA GLY A 670 -25.63 -3.41 -1.48
C GLY A 670 -26.89 -2.85 -2.14
N SER A 671 -27.82 -2.27 -1.37
CA SER A 671 -28.99 -1.56 -1.90
C SER A 671 -28.55 -0.35 -2.73
N ARG A 672 -29.33 -0.04 -3.77
CA ARG A 672 -29.11 1.09 -4.68
C ARG A 672 -30.32 2.00 -4.66
N TYR A 673 -30.08 3.30 -4.72
CA TYR A 673 -31.14 4.31 -4.73
C TYR A 673 -30.79 5.40 -5.74
N ILE A 674 -31.80 6.08 -6.27
CA ILE A 674 -31.60 7.22 -7.15
C ILE A 674 -32.17 8.46 -6.44
N LEU A 675 -31.30 9.42 -6.16
CA LEU A 675 -31.72 10.72 -5.67
C LEU A 675 -31.70 11.70 -6.84
N GLU A 676 -32.89 12.03 -7.34
CA GLU A 676 -33.09 13.07 -8.33
C GLU A 676 -33.70 14.31 -7.68
N GLY A 677 -33.31 15.47 -8.15
CA GLY A 677 -33.88 16.70 -7.64
C GLY A 677 -33.37 17.92 -8.34
N LYS A 678 -33.85 19.05 -7.84
CA LYS A 678 -33.47 20.36 -8.35
C LYS A 678 -33.30 21.33 -7.21
N LYS A 679 -32.50 22.35 -7.44
CA LYS A 679 -32.33 23.47 -6.53
C LYS A 679 -32.63 24.74 -7.31
N ILE A 680 -33.43 25.60 -6.71
CA ILE A 680 -33.85 26.86 -7.32
C ILE A 680 -32.79 27.91 -7.02
N MET A 681 -32.33 28.61 -8.06
CA MET A 681 -31.40 29.71 -7.96
C MET A 681 -32.07 30.97 -8.52
N ASN A 682 -32.46 31.90 -7.65
CA ASN A 682 -33.04 33.18 -8.06
C ASN A 682 -31.94 34.25 -8.13
N PRO A 683 -31.60 34.77 -9.32
CA PRO A 683 -30.48 35.71 -9.47
C PRO A 683 -30.76 37.14 -8.94
N PHE A 684 -31.98 37.43 -8.46
CA PHE A 684 -32.44 38.78 -8.11
C PHE A 684 -32.68 39.03 -6.61
N GLN A 685 -32.29 38.11 -5.71
CA GLN A 685 -32.54 38.29 -4.27
C GLN A 685 -31.32 38.86 -3.51
N PHE A 686 -31.60 39.66 -2.46
CA PHE A 686 -30.61 40.18 -1.50
C PHE A 686 -29.70 39.05 -0.98
N ALA A 687 -28.41 39.33 -0.74
CA ALA A 687 -27.37 38.33 -0.42
C ALA A 687 -27.73 37.34 0.71
N LEU A 688 -28.51 37.76 1.70
CA LEU A 688 -28.99 36.91 2.81
C LEU A 688 -29.97 35.82 2.36
N TYR A 689 -30.82 36.10 1.37
CA TYR A 689 -31.76 35.12 0.82
C TYR A 689 -31.09 34.17 -0.17
N ALA A 690 -30.14 34.68 -0.95
CA ALA A 690 -29.30 33.85 -1.81
C ALA A 690 -28.64 32.72 -1.02
N TRP A 691 -28.13 32.99 0.20
CA TRP A 691 -27.52 31.95 1.05
C TRP A 691 -28.49 30.82 1.44
N ARG A 692 -29.72 31.18 1.84
CA ARG A 692 -30.76 30.19 2.22
C ARG A 692 -31.24 29.38 1.02
N GLU A 693 -31.43 30.00 -0.13
CA GLU A 693 -31.78 29.30 -1.38
C GLU A 693 -30.61 28.43 -1.87
N THR A 694 -29.36 28.87 -1.65
CA THR A 694 -28.17 28.07 -1.97
C THR A 694 -27.94 26.86 -1.06
N THR A 695 -28.73 26.63 -0.02
CA THR A 695 -28.54 25.51 0.93
C THR A 695 -29.76 24.60 1.07
N THR A 696 -30.86 24.93 0.38
CA THR A 696 -32.14 24.21 0.45
C THR A 696 -32.27 23.19 -0.68
N LEU A 697 -32.65 21.96 -0.32
CA LEU A 697 -32.75 20.82 -1.23
C LEU A 697 -34.21 20.53 -1.62
N TYR A 698 -34.57 20.54 -2.91
CA TYR A 698 -35.87 20.07 -3.40
C TYR A 698 -35.72 18.72 -4.12
N ILE A 699 -36.39 17.68 -3.59
CA ILE A 699 -36.11 16.28 -3.94
C ILE A 699 -37.34 15.63 -4.58
N CYS A 700 -37.11 14.80 -5.60
CA CYS A 700 -38.00 13.72 -6.01
C CYS A 700 -37.24 12.39 -5.82
N TYR A 701 -37.57 11.62 -4.78
CA TYR A 701 -36.93 10.34 -4.50
C TYR A 701 -37.63 9.24 -5.32
N ILE A 702 -36.88 8.38 -6.02
CA ILE A 702 -37.40 7.24 -6.78
C ILE A 702 -36.76 5.95 -6.29
#